data_AF-A0A8J3A2S0-F1
#
_entry.id   AF-A0A8J3A2S0-F1
#
_cell.length_a   1.000
_cell.length_b   1.000
_cell.length_c   1.000
_cell.angle_alpha   90.00
_cell.angle_beta   90.00
_cell.angle_gamma   90.00
#
_symmetry.space_group_name_H-M   'P 1'
#
loop_
_entity.id
_entity.type
_entity.pdbx_description
1 polymer ?
#
loop_
_entity_poly.entity_id
_entity_poly.type
_entity_poly.pdbx_seq_one_letter_code
_entity_poly.pdbx_strand_id
1 'polypeptide(L)'
;MTDRMKKNTGKETETAKKPVKKKKSSSGEAGKSSEEPAKATSGRKKAGSGKAKTTHKPAHDTPRQADEAKPAAEQVAKAASSGQSKDKLFSDYETMASYVTELQEKGQGILSGMVEQRASKGRKRVQAPNDPLNMQDTMADVFTNVFSDPYNVMRMQFGMWEDTARLAESMAKKATGKDVDPIVEPHAGDRRFSHPAWSENQTLDYLKQSYLIQCKWARELVNKAEGVDEHTRRKASFYMEQFLAAMAPTNFATTNPEVIEEAMKTRGENFLRGFRNFIDDMERGHGELMMKQADMDYFKVGENLATTPGKVVYQNDLMQLIQYSPTTDEVATRPMLIIPPWINKFYILDLQPDTSLIRWLVDQGRTVFVISWVNPGTDLAHKSFSDYMHEGIFGALEAVEKATGEKQVDTIGYCIGGTLLGCTLAYMAAKKDDRIQSATFFTAQMDFREAGELLLFIDEQQIANLEKQIDAAGGVMEASAMSKTFNMLRPVDLIWSVYIDNYLKGKEPKQFDLLYWNSDSTGMSKEVYLFYLREFYQNNRLSEGELVLDNVRLDLGKVKIPIFMQAGEKDHIAPPRSIYRSARLYGGPTQFMLAGSGHIAGVVNHPDRRKYHYSTNTDLPETMEDWVEGATRHDYSWWPYWMEWLNEVSPGTVPARTPGDGKLKVIEDAPGSYVKVTAV
;
A
#
# COMPACT_ATOMS: atom_id res chain seq x y z
N MET A 1 -37.02 39.76 5.22
CA MET A 1 -37.72 41.04 4.95
C MET A 1 -36.72 42.16 5.16
N THR A 2 -36.40 42.90 4.08
CA THR A 2 -35.94 44.31 3.99
C THR A 2 -34.93 44.83 5.04
N ASP A 3 -33.78 45.40 4.72
CA ASP A 3 -33.58 46.41 3.69
C ASP A 3 -32.09 46.72 3.41
N ARG A 4 -31.85 47.27 2.22
CA ARG A 4 -30.56 47.76 1.71
C ARG A 4 -30.17 49.08 2.39
N MET A 5 -28.86 49.33 2.54
CA MET A 5 -28.34 50.68 2.31
C MET A 5 -26.90 50.66 1.77
N LYS A 6 -26.71 51.46 0.72
CA LYS A 6 -25.50 51.68 -0.07
C LYS A 6 -25.10 53.15 0.09
N LYS A 7 -23.78 53.40 0.02
CA LYS A 7 -23.07 54.60 -0.49
C LYS A 7 -22.90 55.86 0.38
N ASN A 8 -21.62 56.23 0.55
CA ASN A 8 -20.92 57.50 0.27
C ASN A 8 -19.81 57.68 1.34
N THR A 9 -18.60 58.19 1.14
CA THR A 9 -17.83 58.85 0.06
C THR A 9 -16.41 59.06 0.64
N GLY A 10 -15.35 59.02 -0.16
CA GLY A 10 -14.03 59.49 0.29
C GLY A 10 -12.82 59.03 -0.55
N LYS A 11 -12.59 59.72 -1.67
CA LYS A 11 -11.29 59.91 -2.37
C LYS A 11 -10.26 60.51 -1.41
N GLU A 12 -8.93 60.53 -1.59
CA GLU A 12 -7.92 60.11 -2.58
C GLU A 12 -6.58 60.35 -1.84
N THR A 13 -5.55 59.52 -2.05
CA THR A 13 -4.15 59.97 -2.04
C THR A 13 -3.30 58.91 -2.72
N GLU A 14 -2.88 59.24 -3.93
CA GLU A 14 -2.05 58.45 -4.82
C GLU A 14 -0.61 58.97 -4.71
N THR A 15 0.38 58.11 -4.47
CA THR A 15 1.79 58.44 -4.72
C THR A 15 2.46 57.35 -5.55
N ALA A 16 3.00 57.80 -6.67
CA ALA A 16 3.57 57.02 -7.75
C ALA A 16 4.94 56.42 -7.40
N LYS A 17 5.21 55.21 -7.91
CA LYS A 17 6.56 54.63 -8.06
C LYS A 17 6.92 54.51 -9.53
N LYS A 18 8.08 55.02 -9.92
CA LYS A 18 8.78 54.70 -11.18
C LYS A 18 10.29 54.50 -10.92
N PRO A 19 11.01 53.81 -11.83
CA PRO A 19 12.04 52.83 -11.50
C PRO A 19 13.47 53.33 -11.73
N VAL A 20 14.47 52.61 -11.22
CA VAL A 20 15.89 52.86 -11.51
C VAL A 20 16.55 51.63 -12.13
N LYS A 21 17.19 51.83 -13.30
CA LYS A 21 18.05 50.89 -14.01
C LYS A 21 19.53 51.27 -13.80
N LYS A 22 20.35 50.23 -13.52
CA LYS A 22 21.78 49.98 -13.83
C LYS A 22 22.71 51.13 -14.25
N LYS A 23 23.93 51.15 -13.67
CA LYS A 23 25.20 51.20 -14.44
C LYS A 23 26.42 50.67 -13.66
N LYS A 24 27.35 50.09 -14.43
CA LYS A 24 28.65 49.45 -14.12
C LYS A 24 29.81 50.46 -13.99
N SER A 25 30.88 50.07 -13.28
CA SER A 25 32.32 50.20 -13.66
C SER A 25 33.18 49.63 -12.49
N SER A 26 33.96 48.55 -12.64
CA SER A 26 35.41 48.46 -12.98
C SER A 26 36.29 49.44 -12.18
N SER A 27 37.41 49.08 -11.53
CA SER A 27 38.61 48.37 -12.02
C SER A 27 39.70 48.25 -10.93
N GLY A 28 40.69 47.35 -11.10
CA GLY A 28 42.04 47.36 -10.49
C GLY A 28 42.25 46.28 -9.42
N GLU A 29 42.98 45.16 -9.53
CA GLU A 29 44.19 44.68 -10.25
C GLU A 29 45.42 44.48 -9.33
N ALA A 30 46.01 43.27 -9.43
CA ALA A 30 47.44 42.88 -9.26
C ALA A 30 47.95 42.12 -8.00
N GLY A 31 48.57 40.93 -8.27
CA GLY A 31 49.73 40.34 -7.56
C GLY A 31 49.54 38.91 -7.00
N LYS A 32 49.62 37.80 -7.77
CA LYS A 32 50.78 36.96 -8.22
C LYS A 32 51.70 36.32 -7.14
N SER A 33 51.69 34.98 -7.10
CA SER A 33 52.81 33.98 -7.03
C SER A 33 52.33 32.71 -6.29
N SER A 34 52.14 31.52 -6.88
CA SER A 34 53.06 30.53 -7.47
C SER A 34 54.02 29.88 -6.46
N GLU A 35 53.80 28.60 -6.11
CA GLU A 35 54.76 27.50 -6.34
C GLU A 35 54.22 26.14 -5.85
N GLU A 36 54.13 25.21 -6.80
CA GLU A 36 54.25 23.77 -6.59
C GLU A 36 55.76 23.44 -6.58
N PRO A 37 56.22 22.29 -6.04
CA PRO A 37 56.71 21.30 -7.00
C PRO A 37 56.59 19.80 -6.59
N ALA A 38 56.33 19.02 -7.65
CA ALA A 38 57.10 17.86 -8.14
C ALA A 38 56.99 16.44 -7.54
N LYS A 39 56.68 15.54 -8.48
CA LYS A 39 56.85 14.08 -8.54
C LYS A 39 58.31 13.62 -8.36
N ALA A 40 58.49 12.40 -7.84
CA ALA A 40 59.58 11.52 -8.23
C ALA A 40 59.14 10.05 -8.28
N THR A 41 59.56 9.36 -9.34
CA THR A 41 59.26 7.97 -9.70
C THR A 41 60.46 7.03 -9.54
N SER A 42 60.14 5.77 -9.26
CA SER A 42 60.82 4.52 -9.71
C SER A 42 61.93 3.91 -8.86
N GLY A 43 61.86 2.58 -8.69
CA GLY A 43 62.93 1.74 -8.17
C GLY A 43 62.49 0.30 -7.89
N ARG A 44 62.78 -0.62 -8.82
CA ARG A 44 62.36 -2.03 -8.90
C ARG A 44 63.49 -2.96 -8.42
N LYS A 45 63.22 -4.04 -7.64
CA LYS A 45 63.70 -5.44 -7.88
C LYS A 45 63.52 -6.44 -6.70
N LYS A 46 62.83 -7.54 -7.02
CA LYS A 46 63.10 -8.99 -6.79
C LYS A 46 64.00 -9.46 -5.63
N ALA A 47 63.52 -10.44 -4.85
CA ALA A 47 63.81 -11.89 -4.86
C ALA A 47 63.44 -12.52 -3.49
N GLY A 48 62.57 -13.54 -3.42
CA GLY A 48 62.92 -14.97 -3.17
C GLY A 48 63.04 -15.25 -1.65
N SER A 49 62.62 -16.34 -1.01
CA SER A 49 62.08 -17.66 -1.34
C SER A 49 61.82 -18.36 0.01
N GLY A 50 60.81 -19.22 0.15
CA GLY A 50 60.73 -20.13 1.32
C GLY A 50 59.40 -20.87 1.46
N LYS A 51 59.34 -22.11 0.95
CA LYS A 51 58.21 -23.05 0.98
C LYS A 51 58.11 -23.82 2.31
N ALA A 52 56.89 -24.19 2.70
CA ALA A 52 56.58 -25.56 3.15
C ALA A 52 55.12 -25.93 2.78
N LYS A 53 54.94 -27.14 2.26
CA LYS A 53 53.74 -27.72 1.63
C LYS A 53 53.10 -28.76 2.57
N THR A 54 51.78 -28.91 2.48
CA THR A 54 51.01 -30.19 2.52
C THR A 54 49.60 -29.91 1.97
N THR A 55 49.30 -30.06 0.67
CA THR A 55 48.75 -31.23 -0.07
C THR A 55 47.41 -31.81 0.40
N HIS A 56 46.32 -31.50 -0.32
CA HIS A 56 45.55 -32.51 -1.09
C HIS A 56 44.71 -31.86 -2.24
N LYS A 57 44.64 -32.60 -3.36
CA LYS A 57 44.18 -32.33 -4.74
C LYS A 57 42.87 -31.53 -4.95
N PRO A 58 42.80 -30.69 -6.01
CA PRO A 58 41.56 -30.36 -6.74
C PRO A 58 41.36 -31.29 -7.95
N ALA A 59 40.12 -31.71 -8.20
CA ALA A 59 39.73 -32.51 -9.36
C ALA A 59 39.51 -31.62 -10.60
N HIS A 60 39.79 -32.21 -11.76
CA HIS A 60 39.87 -31.63 -13.09
C HIS A 60 38.58 -30.95 -13.60
N ASP A 61 38.75 -29.76 -14.17
CA ASP A 61 37.87 -29.16 -15.17
C ASP A 61 37.88 -29.96 -16.47
N THR A 62 36.70 -30.24 -17.02
CA THR A 62 36.48 -30.63 -18.42
C THR A 62 35.29 -29.81 -18.95
N PRO A 63 35.33 -29.29 -20.19
CA PRO A 63 34.33 -28.33 -20.67
C PRO A 63 32.96 -28.98 -20.87
N ARG A 64 31.92 -28.44 -20.23
CA ARG A 64 30.53 -28.83 -20.53
C ARG A 64 30.13 -28.29 -21.90
N GLN A 65 29.94 -29.22 -22.84
CA GLN A 65 29.21 -28.98 -24.09
C GLN A 65 27.76 -28.60 -23.77
N ALA A 66 27.24 -27.65 -24.55
CA ALA A 66 25.84 -27.24 -24.52
C ALA A 66 24.97 -28.38 -25.06
N ASP A 67 24.08 -28.92 -24.23
CA ASP A 67 23.02 -29.82 -24.68
C ASP A 67 21.89 -29.00 -25.31
N GLU A 68 21.65 -29.28 -26.59
CA GLU A 68 20.55 -28.74 -27.38
C GLU A 68 19.19 -29.18 -26.82
N ALA A 69 18.38 -28.22 -26.36
CA ALA A 69 16.98 -28.44 -26.04
C ALA A 69 16.18 -28.65 -27.34
N LYS A 70 15.78 -29.90 -27.62
CA LYS A 70 14.72 -30.21 -28.60
C LYS A 70 13.33 -30.02 -27.96
N PRO A 71 12.31 -29.62 -28.74
CA PRO A 71 11.09 -29.03 -28.21
C PRO A 71 10.14 -30.06 -27.58
N ALA A 72 9.73 -29.79 -26.35
CA ALA A 72 8.76 -30.57 -25.57
C ALA A 72 7.37 -30.69 -26.25
N ALA A 73 7.09 -29.88 -27.27
CA ALA A 73 5.82 -29.87 -28.01
C ALA A 73 5.52 -31.18 -28.78
N GLU A 74 6.54 -31.87 -29.29
CA GLU A 74 6.33 -33.15 -30.03
C GLU A 74 6.08 -34.34 -29.10
N GLN A 75 6.58 -34.31 -27.85
CA GLN A 75 6.31 -35.36 -26.87
C GLN A 75 4.87 -35.27 -26.32
N VAL A 76 4.31 -34.06 -26.24
CA VAL A 76 2.91 -33.80 -25.86
C VAL A 76 1.93 -34.38 -26.91
N ALA A 77 2.26 -34.29 -28.20
CA ALA A 77 1.44 -34.85 -29.27
C ALA A 77 1.50 -36.39 -29.35
N LYS A 78 2.65 -37.00 -29.01
CA LYS A 78 2.80 -38.47 -29.00
C LYS A 78 2.10 -39.13 -27.81
N ALA A 79 2.13 -38.50 -26.63
CA ALA A 79 1.43 -39.01 -25.44
C ALA A 79 -0.10 -39.03 -25.61
N ALA A 80 -0.66 -38.15 -26.45
CA ALA A 80 -2.08 -38.15 -26.81
C ALA A 80 -2.49 -39.33 -27.74
N SER A 81 -1.53 -40.06 -28.31
CA SER A 81 -1.79 -41.12 -29.30
C SER A 81 -1.47 -42.55 -28.83
N SER A 82 -0.83 -42.74 -27.67
CA SER A 82 -0.56 -44.08 -27.12
C SER A 82 -1.67 -44.53 -26.19
N GLY A 83 -2.53 -45.43 -26.68
CA GLY A 83 -3.66 -46.04 -25.97
C GLY A 83 -3.31 -46.98 -24.82
N GLN A 84 -2.37 -46.63 -23.94
CA GLN A 84 -2.03 -47.40 -22.74
C GLN A 84 -2.03 -46.50 -21.51
N SER A 85 -3.23 -46.25 -20.96
CA SER A 85 -3.49 -45.97 -19.53
C SER A 85 -5.00 -45.69 -19.32
N LYS A 86 -5.88 -46.59 -19.77
CA LYS A 86 -7.33 -46.45 -19.50
C LYS A 86 -7.73 -46.85 -18.06
N ASP A 87 -6.84 -47.45 -17.28
CA ASP A 87 -7.20 -48.06 -15.99
C ASP A 87 -6.78 -47.27 -14.72
N LYS A 88 -6.47 -45.98 -14.82
CA LYS A 88 -6.21 -45.12 -13.65
C LYS A 88 -6.93 -43.76 -13.69
N LEU A 89 -8.01 -43.65 -14.46
CA LEU A 89 -8.76 -42.39 -14.60
C LEU A 89 -9.70 -42.13 -13.39
N PHE A 90 -10.00 -43.16 -12.57
CA PHE A 90 -10.99 -43.09 -11.49
C PHE A 90 -10.65 -43.99 -10.28
N SER A 91 -9.40 -44.03 -9.81
CA SER A 91 -9.03 -44.97 -8.73
C SER A 91 -9.59 -44.63 -7.35
N ASP A 92 -10.40 -43.57 -7.22
CA ASP A 92 -11.09 -43.26 -5.97
C ASP A 92 -12.45 -42.60 -6.24
N TYR A 93 -13.29 -43.29 -7.02
CA TYR A 93 -14.64 -42.86 -7.34
C TYR A 93 -15.50 -42.63 -6.08
N GLU A 94 -15.26 -43.40 -5.01
CA GLU A 94 -15.91 -43.21 -3.71
C GLU A 94 -15.54 -41.88 -3.07
N THR A 95 -14.25 -41.53 -3.04
CA THR A 95 -13.76 -40.23 -2.57
C THR A 95 -14.32 -39.07 -3.41
N MET A 96 -14.40 -39.23 -4.73
CA MET A 96 -15.06 -38.25 -5.62
C MET A 96 -16.56 -38.12 -5.35
N ALA A 97 -17.27 -39.23 -5.16
CA ALA A 97 -18.71 -39.24 -4.89
C ALA A 97 -19.03 -38.63 -3.52
N SER A 98 -18.23 -38.94 -2.48
CA SER A 98 -18.35 -38.30 -1.17
C SER A 98 -18.08 -36.80 -1.26
N TYR A 99 -17.10 -36.37 -2.07
CA TYR A 99 -16.82 -34.96 -2.29
C TYR A 99 -17.94 -34.22 -3.03
N VAL A 100 -18.53 -34.81 -4.07
CA VAL A 100 -19.67 -34.18 -4.78
C VAL A 100 -20.89 -34.07 -3.86
N THR A 101 -21.10 -35.07 -3.00
CA THR A 101 -22.19 -35.08 -2.03
C THR A 101 -22.02 -33.97 -0.98
N GLU A 102 -20.84 -33.86 -0.37
CA GLU A 102 -20.49 -32.78 0.58
C GLU A 102 -20.70 -31.39 -0.05
N LEU A 103 -20.24 -31.20 -1.28
CA LEU A 103 -20.39 -29.95 -2.02
C LEU A 103 -21.86 -29.62 -2.33
N GLN A 104 -22.68 -30.62 -2.64
CA GLN A 104 -24.10 -30.43 -2.90
C GLN A 104 -24.86 -30.05 -1.62
N GLU A 105 -24.53 -30.66 -0.48
CA GLU A 105 -25.11 -30.34 0.83
C GLU A 105 -24.76 -28.92 1.27
N LYS A 106 -23.47 -28.54 1.24
CA LYS A 106 -23.02 -27.18 1.56
C LYS A 106 -23.63 -26.14 0.61
N GLY A 107 -23.63 -26.42 -0.70
CA GLY A 107 -24.21 -25.54 -1.71
C GLY A 107 -25.70 -25.28 -1.51
N GLN A 108 -26.48 -26.30 -1.14
CA GLN A 108 -27.90 -26.14 -0.80
C GLN A 108 -28.10 -25.34 0.50
N GLY A 109 -27.22 -25.52 1.48
CA GLY A 109 -27.21 -24.76 2.73
C GLY A 109 -27.02 -23.26 2.49
N ILE A 110 -26.02 -22.87 1.69
CA ILE A 110 -25.77 -21.47 1.32
C ILE A 110 -26.96 -20.88 0.56
N LEU A 111 -27.48 -21.60 -0.43
CA LEU A 111 -28.61 -21.11 -1.24
C LEU A 111 -29.84 -20.86 -0.37
N SER A 112 -30.11 -21.76 0.57
CA SER A 112 -31.21 -21.65 1.53
C SER A 112 -30.98 -20.48 2.49
N GLY A 113 -29.76 -20.31 3.01
CA GLY A 113 -29.39 -19.17 3.86
C GLY A 113 -29.52 -17.83 3.14
N MET A 114 -29.12 -17.75 1.87
CA MET A 114 -29.32 -16.54 1.05
C MET A 114 -30.81 -16.21 0.85
N VAL A 115 -31.64 -17.22 0.62
CA VAL A 115 -33.09 -17.06 0.46
C VAL A 115 -33.73 -16.63 1.78
N GLU A 116 -33.34 -17.23 2.90
CA GLU A 116 -33.81 -16.86 4.24
C GLU A 116 -33.35 -15.46 4.65
N GLN A 117 -32.11 -15.07 4.38
CA GLN A 117 -31.59 -13.74 4.66
C GLN A 117 -32.28 -12.66 3.80
N ARG A 118 -32.64 -13.00 2.55
CA ARG A 118 -33.50 -12.16 1.70
C ARG A 118 -34.94 -12.08 2.21
N ALA A 119 -35.46 -13.16 2.81
CA ALA A 119 -36.79 -13.19 3.38
C ALA A 119 -36.88 -12.44 4.74
N SER A 120 -35.85 -12.55 5.59
CA SER A 120 -35.78 -11.95 6.93
C SER A 120 -35.53 -10.44 6.90
N LYS A 121 -34.86 -9.92 5.86
CA LYS A 121 -34.71 -8.47 5.63
C LYS A 121 -36.01 -7.76 5.21
N GLY A 122 -37.13 -8.48 5.14
CA GLY A 122 -38.45 -7.94 4.87
C GLY A 122 -38.61 -7.42 3.44
N ARG A 123 -39.86 -7.31 2.98
CA ARG A 123 -40.28 -6.81 1.66
C ARG A 123 -39.97 -5.32 1.42
N LYS A 124 -38.86 -4.79 1.91
CA LYS A 124 -38.29 -3.58 1.31
C LYS A 124 -37.85 -3.99 -0.09
N ARG A 125 -38.46 -3.36 -1.08
CA ARG A 125 -38.09 -3.42 -2.51
C ARG A 125 -36.58 -3.60 -2.55
N VAL A 126 -36.10 -4.68 -3.17
CA VAL A 126 -34.69 -4.79 -3.55
C VAL A 126 -34.44 -3.60 -4.46
N GLN A 127 -34.05 -2.47 -3.87
CA GLN A 127 -33.22 -1.51 -4.57
C GLN A 127 -32.05 -2.37 -5.02
N ALA A 128 -31.81 -2.38 -6.35
CA ALA A 128 -30.54 -2.83 -6.90
C ALA A 128 -29.45 -2.38 -5.92
N PRO A 129 -28.54 -3.28 -5.50
CA PRO A 129 -27.70 -3.10 -4.31
C PRO A 129 -27.29 -1.65 -4.28
N ASN A 130 -27.82 -0.87 -3.31
CA ASN A 130 -27.69 0.59 -3.25
C ASN A 130 -26.29 0.88 -3.73
N ASP A 131 -26.15 1.50 -4.91
CA ASP A 131 -24.87 1.73 -5.53
C ASP A 131 -24.08 2.63 -4.58
N PRO A 132 -23.28 2.07 -3.65
CA PRO A 132 -22.87 2.81 -2.46
C PRO A 132 -21.93 3.94 -2.85
N LEU A 133 -21.42 3.87 -4.09
CA LEU A 133 -20.41 4.70 -4.67
C LEU A 133 -20.92 5.50 -5.89
N ASN A 134 -22.21 5.39 -6.26
CA ASN A 134 -22.79 6.02 -7.45
C ASN A 134 -22.07 5.64 -8.77
N MET A 135 -21.58 4.41 -8.91
CA MET A 135 -21.01 3.84 -10.13
C MET A 135 -21.94 3.95 -11.35
N GLN A 136 -23.20 3.52 -11.23
CA GLN A 136 -24.20 3.51 -12.31
C GLN A 136 -24.46 4.91 -12.82
N ASP A 137 -24.67 5.86 -11.91
CA ASP A 137 -24.91 7.26 -12.26
C ASP A 137 -23.66 7.89 -12.90
N THR A 138 -22.47 7.67 -12.31
CA THR A 138 -21.20 8.15 -12.86
C THR A 138 -20.95 7.61 -14.28
N MET A 139 -21.17 6.31 -14.50
CA MET A 139 -21.00 5.70 -15.82
C MET A 139 -22.08 6.18 -16.79
N ALA A 140 -23.33 6.32 -16.36
CA ALA A 140 -24.42 6.85 -17.18
C ALA A 140 -24.14 8.29 -17.64
N ASP A 141 -23.62 9.14 -16.75
CA ASP A 141 -23.25 10.52 -17.07
C ASP A 141 -22.11 10.56 -18.10
N VAL A 142 -21.05 9.77 -17.91
CA VAL A 142 -19.96 9.69 -18.88
C VAL A 142 -20.44 9.14 -20.21
N PHE A 143 -21.20 8.04 -20.22
CA PHE A 143 -21.72 7.47 -21.46
C PHE A 143 -22.66 8.44 -22.18
N THR A 144 -23.54 9.15 -21.46
CA THR A 144 -24.42 10.16 -22.05
C THR A 144 -23.62 11.25 -22.74
N ASN A 145 -22.56 11.77 -22.10
CA ASN A 145 -21.70 12.79 -22.68
C ASN A 145 -20.87 12.24 -23.86
N VAL A 146 -20.32 11.03 -23.74
CA VAL A 146 -19.60 10.36 -24.84
C VAL A 146 -20.51 10.20 -26.05
N PHE A 147 -21.74 9.70 -25.89
CA PHE A 147 -22.69 9.52 -26.99
C PHE A 147 -23.32 10.82 -27.48
N SER A 148 -23.19 11.93 -26.74
CA SER A 148 -23.61 13.26 -27.19
C SER A 148 -22.70 13.84 -28.27
N ASP A 149 -21.48 13.31 -28.41
CA ASP A 149 -20.56 13.61 -29.52
C ASP A 149 -20.41 12.40 -30.47
N PRO A 150 -21.36 12.23 -31.41
CA PRO A 150 -21.34 11.12 -32.35
C PRO A 150 -20.12 11.12 -33.27
N TYR A 151 -19.49 12.28 -33.51
CA TYR A 151 -18.30 12.37 -34.37
C TYR A 151 -17.07 11.80 -33.65
N ASN A 152 -16.85 12.16 -32.39
CA ASN A 152 -15.76 11.61 -31.60
C ASN A 152 -15.93 10.10 -31.36
N VAL A 153 -17.15 9.62 -31.08
CA VAL A 153 -17.44 8.18 -30.97
C VAL A 153 -17.13 7.45 -32.28
N MET A 154 -17.60 7.97 -33.41
CA MET A 154 -17.35 7.38 -34.72
C MET A 154 -15.84 7.36 -35.05
N ARG A 155 -15.10 8.43 -34.73
CA ARG A 155 -13.65 8.49 -34.89
C ARG A 155 -12.92 7.44 -34.05
N MET A 156 -13.28 7.29 -32.78
CA MET A 156 -12.69 6.29 -31.88
C MET A 156 -13.02 4.87 -32.35
N GLN A 157 -14.25 4.65 -32.82
CA GLN A 157 -14.68 3.39 -33.43
C GLN A 157 -13.85 3.03 -34.67
N PHE A 158 -13.57 4.00 -35.55
CA PHE A 158 -12.69 3.79 -36.71
C PHE A 158 -11.27 3.42 -36.30
N GLY A 159 -10.72 4.08 -35.28
CA GLY A 159 -9.39 3.73 -34.74
C GLY A 159 -9.32 2.29 -34.25
N MET A 160 -10.35 1.83 -33.51
CA MET A 160 -10.45 0.44 -33.07
C MET A 160 -10.55 -0.54 -34.25
N TRP A 161 -11.33 -0.21 -35.29
CA TRP A 161 -11.41 -1.01 -36.51
C TRP A 161 -10.09 -1.08 -37.27
N GLU A 162 -9.35 0.01 -37.35
CA GLU A 162 -8.02 0.04 -37.95
C GLU A 162 -7.05 -0.87 -37.18
N ASP A 163 -6.99 -0.75 -35.86
CA ASP A 163 -6.16 -1.62 -35.01
C ASP A 163 -6.57 -3.10 -35.14
N THR A 164 -7.87 -3.39 -35.23
CA THR A 164 -8.40 -4.75 -35.45
C THR A 164 -8.03 -5.30 -36.84
N ALA A 165 -8.07 -4.47 -37.88
CA ALA A 165 -7.65 -4.85 -39.22
C ALA A 165 -6.14 -5.14 -39.28
N ARG A 166 -5.32 -4.31 -38.63
CA ARG A 166 -3.87 -4.56 -38.46
C ARG A 166 -3.61 -5.87 -37.71
N LEU A 167 -4.40 -6.17 -36.68
CA LEU A 167 -4.30 -7.45 -35.96
C LEU A 167 -4.60 -8.63 -36.88
N ALA A 168 -5.66 -8.56 -37.70
CA ALA A 168 -5.97 -9.61 -38.68
C ALA A 168 -4.83 -9.80 -39.71
N GLU A 169 -4.26 -8.70 -40.21
CA GLU A 169 -3.10 -8.75 -41.11
C GLU A 169 -1.85 -9.35 -40.43
N SER A 170 -1.56 -8.94 -39.20
CA SER A 170 -0.47 -9.48 -38.38
C SER A 170 -0.64 -10.98 -38.17
N MET A 171 -1.86 -11.44 -37.85
CA MET A 171 -2.16 -12.86 -37.69
C MET A 171 -2.00 -13.67 -38.97
N ALA A 172 -2.39 -13.10 -40.13
CA ALA A 172 -2.15 -13.74 -41.41
C ALA A 172 -0.64 -13.86 -41.72
N LYS A 173 0.15 -12.83 -41.42
CA LYS A 173 1.62 -12.87 -41.59
C LYS A 173 2.26 -13.89 -40.65
N LYS A 174 1.84 -13.94 -39.38
CA LYS A 174 2.34 -14.89 -38.37
C LYS A 174 2.04 -16.34 -38.77
N ALA A 175 0.86 -16.59 -39.35
CA ALA A 175 0.51 -17.91 -39.92
C ALA A 175 1.43 -18.36 -41.06
N THR A 176 2.09 -17.43 -41.76
CA THR A 176 3.11 -17.73 -42.80
C THR A 176 4.52 -17.92 -42.25
N GLY A 177 4.69 -17.99 -40.92
CA GLY A 177 5.99 -18.18 -40.26
C GLY A 177 6.84 -16.92 -40.17
N LYS A 178 6.27 -15.74 -40.43
CA LYS A 178 6.96 -14.46 -40.24
C LYS A 178 6.81 -14.01 -38.79
N ASP A 179 7.90 -13.49 -38.24
CA ASP A 179 7.86 -12.78 -36.97
C ASP A 179 7.21 -11.39 -37.19
N VAL A 180 6.31 -11.01 -36.29
CA VAL A 180 5.54 -9.76 -36.41
C VAL A 180 5.45 -9.13 -35.03
N ASP A 181 5.78 -7.85 -34.95
CA ASP A 181 5.64 -7.08 -33.73
C ASP A 181 4.17 -7.03 -33.27
N PRO A 182 3.91 -7.10 -31.97
CA PRO A 182 2.56 -6.95 -31.43
C PRO A 182 1.98 -5.57 -31.74
N ILE A 183 0.67 -5.52 -31.97
CA ILE A 183 -0.04 -4.27 -32.29
C ILE A 183 -0.16 -3.38 -31.05
N VAL A 184 -0.43 -4.00 -29.90
CA VAL A 184 -0.50 -3.35 -28.59
C VAL A 184 0.24 -4.20 -27.58
N GLU A 185 1.07 -3.54 -26.77
CA GLU A 185 1.74 -4.18 -25.63
C GLU A 185 0.92 -3.99 -24.35
N PRO A 186 0.95 -4.96 -23.42
CA PRO A 186 0.46 -4.75 -22.07
C PRO A 186 1.16 -3.55 -21.41
N HIS A 187 0.48 -2.92 -20.44
CA HIS A 187 1.09 -1.84 -19.67
C HIS A 187 2.35 -2.32 -18.94
N ALA A 188 3.32 -1.43 -18.76
CA ALA A 188 4.56 -1.76 -18.08
C ALA A 188 4.27 -2.28 -16.66
N GLY A 189 4.64 -3.54 -16.40
CA GLY A 189 4.38 -4.22 -15.13
C GLY A 189 3.12 -5.08 -15.06
N ASP A 190 2.29 -5.12 -16.12
CA ASP A 190 1.18 -6.07 -16.23
C ASP A 190 1.71 -7.50 -16.42
N ARG A 191 1.58 -8.33 -15.37
CA ARG A 191 2.11 -9.69 -15.37
C ARG A 191 1.09 -10.73 -15.84
N ARG A 192 -0.16 -10.35 -16.11
CA ARG A 192 -1.23 -11.30 -16.44
C ARG A 192 -0.94 -12.10 -17.72
N PHE A 193 -0.19 -11.48 -18.64
CA PHE A 193 0.20 -12.07 -19.92
C PHE A 193 1.63 -12.62 -19.93
N SER A 194 2.25 -12.90 -18.76
CA SER A 194 3.65 -13.33 -18.71
C SER A 194 3.91 -14.76 -19.18
N HIS A 195 2.88 -15.60 -19.28
CA HIS A 195 3.03 -16.98 -19.75
C HIS A 195 3.38 -17.00 -21.26
N PRO A 196 4.42 -17.73 -21.72
CA PRO A 196 4.86 -17.72 -23.12
C PRO A 196 3.75 -18.05 -24.13
N ALA A 197 2.82 -18.93 -23.76
CA ALA A 197 1.67 -19.30 -24.59
C ALA A 197 0.82 -18.09 -25.05
N TRP A 198 0.81 -16.98 -24.29
CA TRP A 198 0.11 -15.75 -24.70
C TRP A 198 0.70 -15.08 -25.94
N SER A 199 1.94 -15.40 -26.31
CA SER A 199 2.61 -14.87 -27.50
C SER A 199 2.92 -15.96 -28.53
N GLU A 200 3.13 -17.21 -28.09
CA GLU A 200 3.47 -18.34 -28.94
C GLU A 200 2.23 -19.04 -29.54
N ASN A 201 1.12 -19.12 -28.81
CA ASN A 201 -0.11 -19.70 -29.32
C ASN A 201 -0.92 -18.65 -30.09
N GLN A 202 -1.15 -18.88 -31.38
CA GLN A 202 -1.82 -17.90 -32.26
C GLN A 202 -3.23 -17.52 -31.79
N THR A 203 -4.00 -18.46 -31.22
CA THR A 203 -5.35 -18.18 -30.71
C THR A 203 -5.29 -17.32 -29.44
N LEU A 204 -4.39 -17.64 -28.50
CA LEU A 204 -4.23 -16.88 -27.26
C LEU A 204 -3.63 -15.49 -27.53
N ASP A 205 -2.69 -15.38 -28.47
CA ASP A 205 -2.13 -14.10 -28.90
C ASP A 205 -3.19 -13.21 -29.55
N TYR A 206 -4.11 -13.79 -30.34
CA TYR A 206 -5.22 -13.05 -30.94
C TYR A 206 -6.16 -12.53 -29.85
N LEU A 207 -6.50 -13.39 -28.90
CA LEU A 207 -7.37 -13.03 -27.78
C LEU A 207 -6.74 -11.93 -26.91
N LYS A 208 -5.45 -12.04 -26.57
CA LYS A 208 -4.68 -11.03 -25.85
C LYS A 208 -4.69 -9.69 -26.61
N GLN A 209 -4.28 -9.69 -27.88
CA GLN A 209 -4.19 -8.47 -28.68
C GLN A 209 -5.57 -7.83 -28.88
N SER A 210 -6.61 -8.62 -29.17
CA SER A 210 -7.98 -8.13 -29.30
C SER A 210 -8.49 -7.49 -28.01
N TYR A 211 -8.22 -8.11 -26.87
CA TYR A 211 -8.53 -7.55 -25.55
C TYR A 211 -7.78 -6.24 -25.30
N LEU A 212 -6.47 -6.18 -25.56
CA LEU A 212 -5.66 -4.97 -25.35
C LEU A 212 -6.12 -3.80 -26.23
N ILE A 213 -6.51 -4.07 -27.48
CA ILE A 213 -7.09 -3.07 -28.40
C ILE A 213 -8.43 -2.54 -27.84
N GLN A 214 -9.30 -3.42 -27.35
CA GLN A 214 -10.58 -3.03 -26.74
C GLN A 214 -10.35 -2.20 -25.47
N CYS A 215 -9.38 -2.57 -24.63
CA CYS A 215 -9.00 -1.80 -23.45
C CYS A 215 -8.48 -0.41 -23.82
N LYS A 216 -7.63 -0.30 -24.84
CA LYS A 216 -7.15 0.99 -25.36
C LYS A 216 -8.33 1.86 -25.82
N TRP A 217 -9.25 1.30 -26.59
CA TRP A 217 -10.44 2.00 -27.07
C TRP A 217 -11.36 2.46 -25.91
N ALA A 218 -11.66 1.58 -24.95
CA ALA A 218 -12.50 1.90 -23.81
C ALA A 218 -11.92 3.01 -22.92
N ARG A 219 -10.60 3.01 -22.72
CA ARG A 219 -9.89 4.10 -22.03
C ARG A 219 -9.98 5.42 -22.79
N GLU A 220 -9.81 5.39 -24.10
CA GLU A 220 -9.92 6.58 -24.93
C GLU A 220 -11.33 7.18 -24.88
N LEU A 221 -12.38 6.36 -24.85
CA LEU A 221 -13.77 6.82 -24.71
C LEU A 221 -13.96 7.67 -23.44
N VAL A 222 -13.50 7.17 -22.30
CA VAL A 222 -13.64 7.89 -21.03
C VAL A 222 -12.76 9.14 -20.99
N ASN A 223 -11.50 9.02 -21.43
CA ASN A 223 -10.53 10.12 -21.38
C ASN A 223 -10.88 11.28 -22.32
N LYS A 224 -11.54 11.00 -23.45
CA LYS A 224 -11.93 12.02 -24.44
C LYS A 224 -13.39 12.48 -24.29
N ALA A 225 -14.08 12.08 -23.22
CA ALA A 225 -15.41 12.58 -22.93
C ALA A 225 -15.37 14.10 -22.65
N GLU A 226 -15.94 14.88 -23.57
CA GLU A 226 -16.17 16.31 -23.40
C GLU A 226 -17.40 16.56 -22.52
N GLY A 227 -17.46 17.70 -21.82
CA GLY A 227 -18.60 18.05 -20.95
C GLY A 227 -18.63 17.39 -19.58
N VAL A 228 -17.69 16.48 -19.29
CA VAL A 228 -17.53 15.82 -17.98
C VAL A 228 -16.45 16.56 -17.16
N ASP A 229 -16.74 16.87 -15.90
CA ASP A 229 -15.74 17.44 -15.00
C ASP A 229 -14.64 16.41 -14.65
N GLU A 230 -13.48 16.89 -14.21
CA GLU A 230 -12.31 16.04 -14.01
C GLU A 230 -12.52 14.98 -12.92
N HIS A 231 -13.31 15.26 -11.88
CA HIS A 231 -13.57 14.29 -10.81
C HIS A 231 -14.41 13.13 -11.34
N THR A 232 -15.53 13.44 -12.02
CA THR A 232 -16.40 12.44 -12.65
C THR A 232 -15.64 11.61 -13.70
N ARG A 233 -14.78 12.24 -14.51
CA ARG A 233 -13.93 11.53 -15.50
C ARG A 233 -12.99 10.55 -14.83
N ARG A 234 -12.25 10.97 -13.79
CA ARG A 234 -11.32 10.07 -13.07
C ARG A 234 -12.05 8.92 -12.39
N LYS A 235 -13.25 9.16 -11.84
CA LYS A 235 -14.10 8.13 -11.23
C LYS A 235 -14.58 7.10 -12.26
N ALA A 236 -15.02 7.56 -13.43
CA ALA A 236 -15.38 6.67 -14.54
C ALA A 236 -14.17 5.89 -15.08
N SER A 237 -12.99 6.51 -15.18
CA SER A 237 -11.76 5.82 -15.59
C SER A 237 -11.42 4.71 -14.61
N PHE A 238 -11.52 4.97 -13.30
CA PHE A 238 -11.34 3.94 -12.27
C PHE A 238 -12.30 2.76 -12.46
N TYR A 239 -13.61 3.01 -12.59
CA TYR A 239 -14.58 1.92 -12.78
C TYR A 239 -14.38 1.17 -14.10
N MET A 240 -13.99 1.88 -15.16
CA MET A 240 -13.65 1.27 -16.44
C MET A 240 -12.46 0.31 -16.31
N GLU A 241 -11.40 0.69 -15.59
CA GLU A 241 -10.27 -0.22 -15.34
C GLU A 241 -10.71 -1.48 -14.56
N GLN A 242 -11.57 -1.34 -13.56
CA GLN A 242 -12.12 -2.49 -12.82
C GLN A 242 -12.90 -3.43 -13.75
N PHE A 243 -13.75 -2.87 -14.61
CA PHE A 243 -14.52 -3.64 -15.59
C PHE A 243 -13.62 -4.33 -16.62
N LEU A 244 -12.69 -3.60 -17.23
CA LEU A 244 -11.76 -4.14 -18.22
C LEU A 244 -10.92 -5.26 -17.63
N ALA A 245 -10.39 -5.06 -16.42
CA ALA A 245 -9.61 -6.08 -15.76
C ALA A 245 -10.43 -7.32 -15.37
N ALA A 246 -11.73 -7.18 -15.04
CA ALA A 246 -12.63 -8.30 -14.83
C ALA A 246 -12.86 -9.14 -16.10
N MET A 247 -12.94 -8.46 -17.25
CA MET A 247 -13.11 -9.07 -18.56
C MET A 247 -11.80 -9.62 -19.16
N ALA A 248 -10.67 -9.55 -18.43
CA ALA A 248 -9.40 -10.04 -18.92
C ALA A 248 -9.47 -11.54 -19.25
N PRO A 249 -8.98 -11.97 -20.42
CA PRO A 249 -9.03 -13.37 -20.84
C PRO A 249 -8.23 -14.30 -19.92
N THR A 250 -7.34 -13.74 -19.10
CA THR A 250 -6.58 -14.45 -18.07
C THR A 250 -7.46 -14.91 -16.90
N ASN A 251 -8.66 -14.36 -16.74
CA ASN A 251 -9.54 -14.69 -15.60
C ASN A 251 -10.45 -15.90 -15.88
N PHE A 252 -10.40 -16.49 -17.07
CA PHE A 252 -11.27 -17.58 -17.46
C PHE A 252 -10.48 -18.89 -17.65
N ALA A 253 -11.03 -19.98 -17.11
CA ALA A 253 -10.36 -21.29 -17.11
C ALA A 253 -10.03 -21.83 -18.50
N THR A 254 -10.86 -21.51 -19.50
CA THR A 254 -10.73 -22.00 -20.89
C THR A 254 -9.68 -21.26 -21.70
N THR A 255 -9.22 -20.11 -21.25
CA THR A 255 -8.30 -19.23 -21.97
C THR A 255 -7.03 -18.94 -21.20
N ASN A 256 -6.98 -19.25 -19.91
CA ASN A 256 -5.77 -19.10 -19.11
C ASN A 256 -4.86 -20.34 -19.25
N PRO A 257 -3.66 -20.21 -19.86
CA PRO A 257 -2.76 -21.34 -20.07
C PRO A 257 -2.30 -21.99 -18.77
N GLU A 258 -2.05 -21.22 -17.70
CA GLU A 258 -1.65 -21.78 -16.41
C GLU A 258 -2.76 -22.62 -15.76
N VAL A 259 -4.02 -22.21 -15.93
CA VAL A 259 -5.18 -22.98 -15.42
C VAL A 259 -5.37 -24.25 -16.24
N ILE A 260 -5.23 -24.16 -17.57
CA ILE A 260 -5.34 -25.32 -18.46
C ILE A 260 -4.25 -26.34 -18.13
N GLU A 261 -3.00 -25.89 -17.94
CA GLU A 261 -1.88 -26.74 -17.53
C GLU A 261 -2.11 -27.39 -16.16
N GLU A 262 -2.57 -26.63 -15.16
CA GLU A 262 -2.88 -27.18 -13.84
C GLU A 262 -4.05 -28.19 -13.91
N ALA A 263 -5.06 -27.91 -14.72
CA ALA A 263 -6.18 -28.83 -14.94
C ALA A 263 -5.74 -30.14 -15.62
N MET A 264 -4.83 -30.07 -16.60
CA MET A 264 -4.25 -31.28 -17.21
C MET A 264 -3.40 -32.06 -16.20
N LYS A 265 -2.57 -31.36 -15.42
CA LYS A 265 -1.68 -31.94 -14.41
C LYS A 265 -2.45 -32.63 -13.29
N THR A 266 -3.51 -32.01 -12.82
CA THR A 266 -4.37 -32.50 -11.71
C THR A 266 -5.57 -33.29 -12.20
N ARG A 267 -5.71 -33.50 -13.52
CA ARG A 267 -6.85 -34.18 -14.14
C ARG A 267 -8.22 -33.58 -13.72
N GLY A 268 -8.27 -32.25 -13.56
CA GLY A 268 -9.47 -31.50 -13.19
C GLY A 268 -9.75 -31.37 -11.69
N GLU A 269 -8.94 -32.01 -10.83
CA GLU A 269 -9.11 -31.93 -9.37
C GLU A 269 -8.96 -30.49 -8.83
N ASN A 270 -8.16 -29.65 -9.52
CA ASN A 270 -8.04 -28.23 -9.23
C ASN A 270 -9.40 -27.49 -9.17
N PHE A 271 -10.35 -27.82 -10.04
CA PHE A 271 -11.66 -27.16 -10.05
C PHE A 271 -12.53 -27.59 -8.86
N LEU A 272 -12.40 -28.84 -8.41
CA LEU A 272 -13.11 -29.34 -7.23
C LEU A 272 -12.61 -28.67 -5.96
N ARG A 273 -11.27 -28.59 -5.80
CA ARG A 273 -10.65 -27.84 -4.70
C ARG A 273 -11.02 -26.36 -4.76
N GLY A 274 -10.99 -25.76 -5.94
CA GLY A 274 -11.38 -24.36 -6.13
C GLY A 274 -12.85 -24.08 -5.82
N PHE A 275 -13.76 -25.00 -6.17
CA PHE A 275 -15.17 -24.87 -5.80
C PHE A 275 -15.39 -25.04 -4.30
N ARG A 276 -14.66 -25.93 -3.62
CA ARG A 276 -14.66 -25.99 -2.15
C ARG A 276 -14.23 -24.67 -1.54
N ASN A 277 -13.11 -24.11 -2.00
CA ASN A 277 -12.62 -22.82 -1.53
C ASN A 277 -13.68 -21.72 -1.69
N PHE A 278 -14.39 -21.71 -2.82
CA PHE A 278 -15.50 -20.78 -3.05
C PHE A 278 -16.64 -20.95 -2.05
N ILE A 279 -17.07 -22.19 -1.80
CA ILE A 279 -18.14 -22.50 -0.85
C ILE A 279 -17.74 -22.10 0.57
N ASP A 280 -16.54 -22.46 1.01
CA ASP A 280 -16.04 -22.12 2.35
C ASP A 280 -15.92 -20.58 2.53
N ASP A 281 -15.48 -19.86 1.48
CA ASP A 281 -15.39 -18.39 1.49
C ASP A 281 -16.77 -17.71 1.49
N MET A 282 -17.77 -18.32 0.86
CA MET A 282 -19.17 -17.86 0.89
C MET A 282 -19.85 -18.12 2.23
N GLU A 283 -19.59 -19.26 2.87
CA GLU A 283 -20.06 -19.57 4.23
C GLU A 283 -19.48 -18.57 5.23
N ARG A 284 -18.16 -18.31 5.16
CA ARG A 284 -17.49 -17.35 6.03
C ARG A 284 -18.03 -15.93 5.86
N GLY A 285 -18.34 -15.52 4.63
CA GLY A 285 -18.91 -14.20 4.37
C GLY A 285 -20.42 -14.11 4.60
N HIS A 286 -21.05 -15.12 5.21
CA HIS A 286 -22.49 -15.17 5.47
C HIS A 286 -23.35 -14.86 4.22
N GLY A 287 -22.94 -15.43 3.07
CA GLY A 287 -23.59 -15.21 1.77
C GLY A 287 -22.94 -14.16 0.88
N GLU A 288 -21.89 -13.46 1.35
CA GLU A 288 -21.01 -12.64 0.52
C GLU A 288 -19.68 -13.36 0.25
N LEU A 289 -19.08 -13.15 -0.93
CA LEU A 289 -17.80 -13.78 -1.26
C LEU A 289 -16.66 -13.08 -0.52
N MET A 290 -16.20 -13.67 0.57
CA MET A 290 -15.05 -13.19 1.34
C MET A 290 -13.83 -14.06 1.01
N MET A 291 -13.00 -13.65 0.05
CA MET A 291 -11.91 -14.49 -0.47
C MET A 291 -10.78 -14.73 0.56
N LYS A 292 -10.38 -15.99 0.81
CA LYS A 292 -9.28 -16.30 1.73
C LYS A 292 -7.94 -15.93 1.08
N GLN A 293 -7.29 -14.90 1.60
CA GLN A 293 -5.99 -14.45 1.07
C GLN A 293 -4.80 -14.99 1.86
N ALA A 294 -5.02 -15.38 3.11
CA ALA A 294 -4.02 -15.96 3.99
C ALA A 294 -4.59 -17.16 4.74
N ASP A 295 -3.70 -18.01 5.25
CA ASP A 295 -4.09 -19.07 6.16
C ASP A 295 -4.39 -18.51 7.56
N MET A 296 -5.68 -18.26 7.82
CA MET A 296 -6.18 -17.69 9.08
C MET A 296 -6.01 -18.63 10.29
N ASP A 297 -5.82 -19.93 10.07
CA ASP A 297 -5.65 -20.90 11.15
C ASP A 297 -4.17 -21.04 11.55
N TYR A 298 -3.26 -20.79 10.59
CA TYR A 298 -1.82 -20.82 10.83
C TYR A 298 -1.38 -19.60 11.64
N PHE A 299 -1.77 -18.39 11.22
CA PHE A 299 -1.31 -17.16 11.86
C PHE A 299 -2.10 -16.83 13.12
N LYS A 300 -1.39 -16.59 14.21
CA LYS A 300 -1.94 -16.29 15.52
C LYS A 300 -1.11 -15.19 16.18
N VAL A 301 -1.78 -14.07 16.45
CA VAL A 301 -1.17 -12.88 17.07
C VAL A 301 -0.75 -13.21 18.51
N GLY A 302 0.54 -13.09 18.78
CA GLY A 302 1.21 -13.45 20.03
C GLY A 302 1.80 -14.85 20.08
N GLU A 303 1.57 -15.72 19.08
CA GLU A 303 2.19 -17.04 18.97
C GLU A 303 3.23 -17.11 17.85
N ASN A 304 2.88 -16.63 16.65
CA ASN A 304 3.78 -16.61 15.48
C ASN A 304 3.75 -15.31 14.68
N LEU A 305 2.90 -14.35 15.09
CA LEU A 305 2.94 -12.94 14.69
C LEU A 305 3.06 -12.07 15.93
N ALA A 306 3.65 -10.88 15.84
CA ALA A 306 3.77 -9.96 16.97
C ALA A 306 4.48 -10.60 18.19
N THR A 307 5.53 -11.37 17.93
CA THR A 307 6.20 -12.19 18.95
C THR A 307 7.43 -11.52 19.55
N THR A 308 7.68 -10.24 19.29
CA THR A 308 8.82 -9.55 19.89
C THR A 308 8.60 -9.42 21.40
N PRO A 309 9.52 -9.93 22.25
CA PRO A 309 9.31 -9.92 23.70
C PRO A 309 9.11 -8.50 24.24
N GLY A 310 8.05 -8.29 25.01
CA GLY A 310 7.71 -6.98 25.58
C GLY A 310 6.61 -7.10 26.62
N LYS A 311 6.26 -5.99 27.25
CA LYS A 311 5.20 -5.90 28.27
C LYS A 311 4.29 -4.71 27.99
N VAL A 312 3.00 -4.87 28.24
CA VAL A 312 2.08 -3.73 28.35
C VAL A 312 2.36 -3.02 29.67
N VAL A 313 2.75 -1.76 29.60
CA VAL A 313 3.16 -0.95 30.77
C VAL A 313 2.16 0.15 31.12
N TYR A 314 1.25 0.48 30.20
CA TYR A 314 0.19 1.45 30.40
C TYR A 314 -1.02 1.09 29.55
N GLN A 315 -2.21 1.45 30.03
CA GLN A 315 -3.47 1.23 29.32
C GLN A 315 -4.49 2.30 29.72
N ASN A 316 -5.27 2.75 28.75
CA ASN A 316 -6.52 3.47 28.94
C ASN A 316 -7.59 2.95 27.96
N ASP A 317 -8.70 3.66 27.83
CA ASP A 317 -9.83 3.23 27.00
C ASP A 317 -9.47 3.13 25.50
N LEU A 318 -8.52 3.94 25.02
CA LEU A 318 -8.16 3.99 23.59
C LEU A 318 -6.94 3.17 23.20
N MET A 319 -6.02 2.88 24.13
CA MET A 319 -4.79 2.17 23.79
C MET A 319 -4.14 1.41 24.95
N GLN A 320 -3.36 0.41 24.56
CA GLN A 320 -2.31 -0.20 25.37
C GLN A 320 -0.95 0.29 24.88
N LEU A 321 -0.08 0.70 25.80
CA LEU A 321 1.31 1.03 25.48
C LEU A 321 2.21 -0.16 25.81
N ILE A 322 2.87 -0.69 24.80
CA ILE A 322 3.82 -1.80 24.94
C ILE A 322 5.24 -1.23 24.99
N GLN A 323 6.03 -1.66 25.97
CA GLN A 323 7.48 -1.49 25.98
C GLN A 323 8.15 -2.83 25.64
N TYR A 324 9.04 -2.84 24.65
CA TYR A 324 9.77 -4.05 24.28
C TYR A 324 10.99 -4.29 25.17
N SER A 325 11.32 -5.56 25.38
CA SER A 325 12.46 -5.97 26.19
C SER A 325 13.76 -5.74 25.41
N PRO A 326 14.78 -5.11 25.99
CA PRO A 326 16.03 -4.83 25.29
C PRO A 326 16.79 -6.11 24.94
N THR A 327 17.52 -6.10 23.82
CA THR A 327 18.42 -7.19 23.40
C THR A 327 19.91 -6.77 23.41
N THR A 328 20.19 -5.55 23.86
CA THR A 328 21.53 -4.95 24.01
C THR A 328 21.74 -4.46 25.44
N ASP A 329 22.99 -4.35 25.88
CA ASP A 329 23.33 -3.85 27.23
C ASP A 329 23.16 -2.33 27.37
N GLU A 330 23.36 -1.60 26.27
CA GLU A 330 23.13 -0.15 26.17
C GLU A 330 22.10 0.16 25.08
N VAL A 331 21.36 1.24 25.28
CA VAL A 331 20.33 1.74 24.37
C VAL A 331 20.45 3.25 24.20
N ALA A 332 19.83 3.79 23.16
CA ALA A 332 19.74 5.23 22.94
C ALA A 332 19.15 5.97 24.15
N THR A 333 19.69 7.15 24.44
CA THR A 333 19.19 7.99 25.54
C THR A 333 17.70 8.29 25.36
N ARG A 334 17.29 8.82 24.19
CA ARG A 334 15.88 9.15 23.94
C ARG A 334 15.12 7.89 23.50
N PRO A 335 14.02 7.50 24.17
CA PRO A 335 13.20 6.37 23.74
C PRO A 335 12.51 6.64 22.40
N MET A 336 12.18 5.56 21.69
CA MET A 336 11.42 5.59 20.44
C MET A 336 9.95 5.27 20.71
N LEU A 337 9.04 6.17 20.39
CA LEU A 337 7.59 5.96 20.47
C LEU A 337 6.99 5.79 19.07
N ILE A 338 6.34 4.65 18.84
CA ILE A 338 5.69 4.30 17.58
C ILE A 338 4.18 4.54 17.70
N ILE A 339 3.65 5.35 16.78
CA ILE A 339 2.25 5.67 16.59
C ILE A 339 1.79 4.98 15.28
N PRO A 340 1.34 3.72 15.35
CA PRO A 340 0.86 2.98 14.19
C PRO A 340 -0.51 3.49 13.73
N PRO A 341 -0.98 3.10 12.54
CA PRO A 341 -2.36 3.31 12.16
C PRO A 341 -3.31 2.53 13.08
N TRP A 342 -4.53 3.05 13.24
CA TRP A 342 -5.67 2.31 13.80
C TRP A 342 -6.65 1.84 12.71
N ILE A 343 -6.31 2.06 11.43
CA ILE A 343 -6.89 1.33 10.30
C ILE A 343 -6.05 0.07 10.14
N ASN A 344 -6.63 -1.08 10.51
CA ASN A 344 -5.93 -2.31 10.86
C ASN A 344 -5.01 -2.13 12.10
N LYS A 345 -4.25 -3.17 12.43
CA LYS A 345 -3.54 -3.30 13.72
C LYS A 345 -2.05 -3.00 13.64
N PHE A 346 -1.42 -2.70 14.78
CA PHE A 346 -0.02 -2.25 14.80
C PHE A 346 1.00 -3.30 14.32
N TYR A 347 0.66 -4.60 14.39
CA TYR A 347 1.61 -5.68 14.17
C TYR A 347 2.10 -5.82 12.73
N ILE A 348 1.66 -4.95 11.81
CA ILE A 348 2.34 -4.76 10.53
C ILE A 348 3.81 -4.36 10.69
N LEU A 349 4.16 -3.71 11.80
CA LEU A 349 5.53 -3.35 12.16
C LEU A 349 6.24 -4.44 12.99
N ASP A 350 5.52 -5.49 13.40
CA ASP A 350 6.01 -6.64 14.15
C ASP A 350 5.37 -7.94 13.63
N LEU A 351 5.55 -8.24 12.34
CA LEU A 351 4.97 -9.43 11.71
C LEU A 351 5.68 -10.69 12.22
N GLN A 352 6.55 -11.28 11.42
CA GLN A 352 7.38 -12.40 11.82
C GLN A 352 8.77 -11.90 12.26
N PRO A 353 9.53 -12.69 13.04
CA PRO A 353 10.89 -12.37 13.44
C PRO A 353 11.81 -11.80 12.36
N ASP A 354 11.72 -12.30 11.14
CA ASP A 354 12.58 -11.94 9.99
C ASP A 354 12.01 -10.78 9.14
N THR A 355 10.88 -10.21 9.55
CA THR A 355 10.23 -9.05 8.92
C THR A 355 9.92 -7.93 9.91
N SER A 356 10.08 -8.16 11.21
CA SER A 356 9.74 -7.20 12.26
C SER A 356 10.68 -6.00 12.28
N LEU A 357 10.12 -4.81 12.04
CA LEU A 357 10.82 -3.54 12.23
C LEU A 357 11.06 -3.28 13.72
N ILE A 358 10.08 -3.60 14.56
CA ILE A 358 10.15 -3.41 16.00
C ILE A 358 11.29 -4.21 16.60
N ARG A 359 11.39 -5.49 16.25
CA ARG A 359 12.51 -6.36 16.68
C ARG A 359 13.84 -5.78 16.21
N TRP A 360 13.92 -5.40 14.94
CA TRP A 360 15.13 -4.83 14.38
C TRP A 360 15.57 -3.56 15.13
N LEU A 361 14.65 -2.66 15.47
CA LEU A 361 14.94 -1.46 16.26
C LEU A 361 15.45 -1.76 17.67
N VAL A 362 14.86 -2.77 18.32
CA VAL A 362 15.33 -3.25 19.63
C VAL A 362 16.76 -3.79 19.49
N ASP A 363 17.02 -4.60 18.47
CA ASP A 363 18.36 -5.14 18.15
C ASP A 363 19.38 -4.05 17.76
N GLN A 364 18.92 -2.90 17.27
CA GLN A 364 19.75 -1.70 17.03
C GLN A 364 19.97 -0.85 18.30
N GLY A 365 19.58 -1.32 19.48
CA GLY A 365 19.78 -0.62 20.74
C GLY A 365 18.84 0.57 20.94
N ARG A 366 17.58 0.47 20.53
CA ARG A 366 16.54 1.45 20.88
C ARG A 366 15.66 0.92 22.02
N THR A 367 15.30 1.79 22.97
CA THR A 367 14.15 1.52 23.84
C THR A 367 12.88 1.80 23.03
N VAL A 368 12.15 0.77 22.62
CA VAL A 368 10.99 0.90 21.73
C VAL A 368 9.69 0.78 22.53
N PHE A 369 8.80 1.75 22.30
CA PHE A 369 7.41 1.74 22.72
C PHE A 369 6.49 1.75 21.51
N VAL A 370 5.37 1.03 21.55
CA VAL A 370 4.33 1.12 20.52
C VAL A 370 2.95 1.29 21.15
N ILE A 371 2.15 2.16 20.55
CA ILE A 371 0.72 2.30 20.87
C ILE A 371 -0.05 1.18 20.17
N SER A 372 -0.65 0.28 20.93
CA SER A 372 -1.63 -0.70 20.43
C SER A 372 -3.03 -0.15 20.64
N TRP A 373 -3.62 0.39 19.57
CA TRP A 373 -4.98 0.94 19.59
C TRP A 373 -6.04 -0.13 19.89
N VAL A 374 -7.10 0.28 20.59
CA VAL A 374 -8.30 -0.53 20.77
C VAL A 374 -9.06 -0.69 19.45
N ASN A 375 -9.77 -1.81 19.29
CA ASN A 375 -10.82 -1.91 18.26
C ASN A 375 -12.12 -1.35 18.86
N PRO A 376 -12.59 -0.16 18.44
CA PRO A 376 -13.64 0.54 19.18
C PRO A 376 -15.00 -0.18 19.05
N GLY A 377 -15.66 -0.38 20.18
CA GLY A 377 -17.08 -0.74 20.25
C GLY A 377 -17.99 0.49 20.32
N THR A 378 -19.30 0.26 20.38
CA THR A 378 -20.31 1.34 20.47
C THR A 378 -20.13 2.24 21.71
N ASP A 379 -19.50 1.73 22.76
CA ASP A 379 -19.11 2.48 23.95
C ASP A 379 -18.08 3.58 23.65
N LEU A 380 -17.24 3.39 22.63
CA LEU A 380 -16.23 4.36 22.18
C LEU A 380 -16.65 5.15 20.93
N ALA A 381 -17.92 5.03 20.50
CA ALA A 381 -18.47 5.74 19.33
C ALA A 381 -18.30 7.27 19.40
N HIS A 382 -18.23 7.83 20.62
CA HIS A 382 -18.10 9.26 20.87
C HIS A 382 -16.66 9.79 20.82
N LYS A 383 -15.65 8.90 20.77
CA LYS A 383 -14.24 9.30 20.76
C LYS A 383 -13.92 10.05 19.46
N SER A 384 -13.33 11.22 19.60
CA SER A 384 -12.99 12.17 18.53
C SER A 384 -11.51 12.07 18.14
N PHE A 385 -11.12 12.75 17.05
CA PHE A 385 -9.72 12.84 16.65
C PHE A 385 -8.82 13.48 17.73
N SER A 386 -9.40 14.39 18.53
CA SER A 386 -8.69 15.02 19.66
C SER A 386 -8.45 14.04 20.81
N ASP A 387 -9.40 13.14 21.09
CA ASP A 387 -9.22 12.11 22.12
C ASP A 387 -8.06 11.17 21.77
N TYR A 388 -7.88 10.82 20.49
CA TYR A 388 -6.71 10.05 20.04
C TYR A 388 -5.39 10.81 20.23
N MET A 389 -5.38 12.15 20.13
CA MET A 389 -4.20 12.97 20.43
C MET A 389 -3.90 12.97 21.94
N HIS A 390 -4.90 13.18 22.79
CA HIS A 390 -4.74 13.28 24.24
C HIS A 390 -4.52 11.93 24.92
N GLU A 391 -5.43 11.00 24.72
CA GLU A 391 -5.38 9.67 25.35
C GLU A 391 -4.40 8.74 24.63
N GLY A 392 -4.09 9.00 23.36
CA GLY A 392 -3.06 8.30 22.61
C GLY A 392 -1.69 8.93 22.82
N ILE A 393 -1.32 9.93 22.00
CA ILE A 393 0.06 10.42 21.95
C ILE A 393 0.49 11.07 23.27
N PHE A 394 -0.30 12.00 23.83
CA PHE A 394 0.08 12.65 25.08
C PHE A 394 0.09 11.69 26.28
N GLY A 395 -0.90 10.79 26.37
CA GLY A 395 -0.93 9.72 27.36
C GLY A 395 0.29 8.79 27.26
N ALA A 396 0.69 8.44 26.03
CA ALA A 396 1.89 7.63 25.79
C ALA A 396 3.17 8.37 26.19
N LEU A 397 3.32 9.66 25.88
CA LEU A 397 4.47 10.46 26.29
C LEU A 397 4.63 10.50 27.82
N GLU A 398 3.55 10.71 28.55
CA GLU A 398 3.57 10.66 30.02
C GLU A 398 3.95 9.28 30.57
N ALA A 399 3.45 8.22 29.94
CA ALA A 399 3.77 6.86 30.32
C ALA A 399 5.24 6.52 30.03
N VAL A 400 5.79 6.95 28.88
CA VAL A 400 7.21 6.78 28.55
C VAL A 400 8.10 7.50 29.55
N GLU A 401 7.77 8.74 29.94
CA GLU A 401 8.52 9.48 30.96
C GLU A 401 8.49 8.75 32.32
N LYS A 402 7.33 8.21 32.72
CA LYS A 402 7.22 7.41 33.95
C LYS A 402 7.99 6.08 33.87
N ALA A 403 8.04 5.44 32.71
CA ALA A 403 8.73 4.17 32.50
C ALA A 403 10.26 4.34 32.46
N THR A 404 10.75 5.43 31.88
CA THR A 404 12.18 5.58 31.54
C THR A 404 12.90 6.67 32.32
N GLY A 405 12.17 7.63 32.87
CA GLY A 405 12.72 8.88 33.41
C GLY A 405 13.05 9.93 32.35
N GLU A 406 12.95 9.61 31.06
CA GLU A 406 13.25 10.52 29.96
C GLU A 406 12.02 11.32 29.55
N LYS A 407 12.13 12.64 29.59
CA LYS A 407 11.06 13.54 29.13
C LYS A 407 10.99 13.62 27.60
N GLN A 408 12.11 13.41 26.92
CA GLN A 408 12.24 13.62 25.48
C GLN A 408 12.28 12.29 24.71
N VAL A 409 11.56 12.22 23.59
CA VAL A 409 11.45 11.02 22.75
C VAL A 409 11.73 11.31 21.27
N ASP A 410 12.09 10.26 20.55
CA ASP A 410 11.95 10.17 19.09
C ASP A 410 10.63 9.50 18.76
N THR A 411 10.02 9.88 17.64
CA THR A 411 8.71 9.34 17.23
C THR A 411 8.72 8.75 15.83
N ILE A 412 7.89 7.73 15.64
CA ILE A 412 7.52 7.17 14.34
C ILE A 412 6.01 7.27 14.21
N GLY A 413 5.52 7.87 13.13
CA GLY A 413 4.10 7.86 12.77
C GLY A 413 3.88 7.12 11.45
N TYR A 414 2.98 6.14 11.42
CA TYR A 414 2.67 5.38 10.20
C TYR A 414 1.24 5.65 9.72
N CYS A 415 1.08 6.00 8.44
CA CYS A 415 -0.22 6.20 7.77
C CYS A 415 -1.07 7.22 8.55
N ILE A 416 -2.31 6.89 8.93
CA ILE A 416 -3.18 7.78 9.72
C ILE A 416 -2.59 8.12 11.10
N GLY A 417 -1.81 7.21 11.71
CA GLY A 417 -1.05 7.49 12.93
C GLY A 417 0.03 8.56 12.71
N GLY A 418 0.60 8.63 11.50
CA GLY A 418 1.46 9.72 11.06
C GLY A 418 0.71 11.02 10.83
N THR A 419 -0.49 10.99 10.27
CA THR A 419 -1.34 12.20 10.16
C THR A 419 -1.66 12.77 11.56
N LEU A 420 -2.03 11.91 12.51
CA LEU A 420 -2.25 12.29 13.91
C LEU A 420 -0.99 12.88 14.56
N LEU A 421 0.17 12.25 14.34
CA LEU A 421 1.46 12.77 14.81
C LEU A 421 1.76 14.15 14.21
N GLY A 422 1.52 14.36 12.91
CA GLY A 422 1.68 15.66 12.25
C GLY A 422 0.82 16.75 12.87
N CYS A 423 -0.46 16.46 13.11
CA CYS A 423 -1.37 17.35 13.85
C CYS A 423 -0.85 17.66 15.27
N THR A 424 -0.40 16.63 15.98
CA THR A 424 0.08 16.74 17.36
C THR A 424 1.36 17.58 17.43
N LEU A 425 2.30 17.42 16.50
CA LEU A 425 3.51 18.25 16.44
C LEU A 425 3.18 19.73 16.19
N ALA A 426 2.23 20.02 15.30
CA ALA A 426 1.77 21.39 15.06
C ALA A 426 1.10 21.98 16.31
N TYR A 427 0.31 21.17 17.03
CA TYR A 427 -0.31 21.55 18.29
C TYR A 427 0.76 21.83 19.37
N MET A 428 1.73 20.93 19.53
CA MET A 428 2.85 21.06 20.47
C MET A 428 3.68 22.31 20.16
N ALA A 429 3.96 22.61 18.89
CA ALA A 429 4.64 23.83 18.49
C ALA A 429 3.88 25.10 18.92
N ALA A 430 2.55 25.10 18.80
CA ALA A 430 1.72 26.21 19.27
C ALA A 430 1.69 26.33 20.80
N LYS A 431 1.79 25.21 21.52
CA LYS A 431 1.83 25.14 23.00
C LYS A 431 3.23 25.24 23.60
N LYS A 432 4.28 25.27 22.77
CA LYS A 432 5.69 25.22 23.17
C LYS A 432 6.05 23.98 23.99
N ASP A 433 5.47 22.84 23.61
CA ASP A 433 5.81 21.54 24.18
C ASP A 433 6.98 20.93 23.40
N ASP A 434 8.03 20.55 24.13
CA ASP A 434 9.32 20.10 23.60
C ASP A 434 9.59 18.61 23.88
N ARG A 435 8.58 17.82 24.22
CA ARG A 435 8.76 16.39 24.53
C ARG A 435 9.15 15.54 23.32
N ILE A 436 8.80 15.93 22.10
CA ILE A 436 9.24 15.22 20.88
C ILE A 436 10.37 16.02 20.24
N GLN A 437 11.50 15.34 20.01
CA GLN A 437 12.74 15.96 19.54
C GLN A 437 13.14 15.52 18.12
N SER A 438 12.57 14.43 17.60
CA SER A 438 12.57 14.11 16.17
C SER A 438 11.34 13.30 15.79
N ALA A 439 10.95 13.34 14.52
CA ALA A 439 9.82 12.56 14.00
C ALA A 439 10.15 11.89 12.66
N THR A 440 9.79 10.62 12.55
CA THR A 440 9.85 9.83 11.33
C THR A 440 8.43 9.52 10.87
N PHE A 441 8.14 9.70 9.58
CA PHE A 441 6.86 9.41 8.96
C PHE A 441 7.00 8.28 7.94
N PHE A 442 6.23 7.21 8.12
CA PHE A 442 6.10 6.14 7.13
C PHE A 442 4.80 6.33 6.38
N THR A 443 4.88 6.52 5.06
CA THR A 443 3.74 6.58 4.15
C THR A 443 2.53 7.37 4.71
N ALA A 444 2.83 8.51 5.33
CA ALA A 444 1.86 9.35 6.03
C ALA A 444 1.64 10.67 5.27
N GLN A 445 0.38 11.07 5.18
CA GLN A 445 -0.04 12.25 4.43
C GLN A 445 -0.44 13.37 5.40
N MET A 446 0.05 14.57 5.11
CA MET A 446 -0.38 15.83 5.72
C MET A 446 -0.98 16.78 4.67
N ASP A 447 -0.65 16.59 3.39
CA ASP A 447 -1.31 17.18 2.23
C ASP A 447 -1.99 16.08 1.39
N PHE A 448 -3.32 16.09 1.34
CA PHE A 448 -4.16 15.10 0.67
C PHE A 448 -4.62 15.53 -0.74
N ARG A 449 -4.11 16.65 -1.28
CA ARG A 449 -4.49 17.14 -2.63
C ARG A 449 -4.20 16.11 -3.73
N GLU A 450 -3.18 15.29 -3.53
CA GLU A 450 -2.79 14.21 -4.44
C GLU A 450 -2.94 12.82 -3.78
N ALA A 451 -3.94 12.63 -2.91
CA ALA A 451 -4.17 11.38 -2.15
C ALA A 451 -4.71 10.19 -2.98
N GLY A 452 -4.55 10.22 -4.30
CA GLY A 452 -4.84 9.10 -5.19
C GLY A 452 -6.34 8.84 -5.41
N GLU A 453 -6.69 7.58 -5.58
CA GLU A 453 -8.04 7.13 -5.94
C GLU A 453 -9.05 7.27 -4.80
N LEU A 454 -8.57 7.38 -3.55
CA LEU A 454 -9.43 7.64 -2.38
C LEU A 454 -10.27 8.91 -2.54
N LEU A 455 -9.72 9.94 -3.21
CA LEU A 455 -10.45 11.17 -3.49
C LEU A 455 -11.71 10.96 -4.35
N LEU A 456 -11.80 9.87 -5.11
CA LEU A 456 -12.96 9.54 -5.97
C LEU A 456 -14.17 9.03 -5.17
N PHE A 457 -13.98 8.71 -3.90
CA PHE A 457 -14.98 8.11 -3.02
C PHE A 457 -15.37 9.04 -1.85
N ILE A 458 -15.10 10.34 -2.00
CA ILE A 458 -15.28 11.33 -0.94
C ILE A 458 -16.06 12.52 -1.52
N ASP A 459 -17.33 12.27 -1.83
CA ASP A 459 -18.32 13.31 -2.14
C ASP A 459 -19.34 13.49 -1.00
N GLU A 460 -20.01 14.64 -0.95
CA GLU A 460 -20.91 14.99 0.16
C GLU A 460 -22.10 14.01 0.27
N GLN A 461 -22.57 13.47 -0.85
CA GLN A 461 -23.68 12.52 -0.86
C GLN A 461 -23.26 11.16 -0.30
N GLN A 462 -22.06 10.69 -0.65
CA GLN A 462 -21.44 9.48 -0.12
C GLN A 462 -21.19 9.63 1.38
N ILE A 463 -20.59 10.74 1.83
CA ILE A 463 -20.35 11.00 3.26
C ILE A 463 -21.68 11.02 4.03
N ALA A 464 -22.73 11.66 3.51
CA ALA A 464 -24.04 11.70 4.16
C ALA A 464 -24.71 10.31 4.22
N ASN A 465 -24.53 9.48 3.19
CA ASN A 465 -25.04 8.11 3.19
C ASN A 465 -24.29 7.22 4.18
N LEU A 466 -22.98 7.39 4.24
CA LEU A 466 -22.07 6.71 5.14
C LEU A 466 -22.38 7.05 6.61
N GLU A 467 -22.59 8.33 6.90
CA GLU A 467 -23.01 8.81 8.21
C GLU A 467 -24.29 8.11 8.68
N LYS A 468 -25.32 8.00 7.82
CA LYS A 468 -26.56 7.28 8.16
C LYS A 468 -26.33 5.79 8.42
N GLN A 469 -25.41 5.16 7.70
CA GLN A 469 -25.08 3.75 7.91
C GLN A 469 -24.38 3.54 9.26
N ILE A 470 -23.44 4.42 9.61
CA ILE A 470 -22.73 4.38 10.89
C ILE A 470 -23.71 4.64 12.05
N ASP A 471 -24.63 5.59 11.90
CA ASP A 471 -25.66 5.85 12.91
C ASP A 471 -26.57 4.64 13.11
N ALA A 472 -26.96 3.97 12.02
CA ALA A 472 -27.75 2.74 12.08
C ALA A 472 -27.00 1.57 12.75
N ALA A 473 -25.66 1.59 12.69
CA ALA A 473 -24.77 0.60 13.32
C ALA A 473 -24.35 0.98 14.75
N GLY A 474 -24.92 2.04 15.35
CA GLY A 474 -24.63 2.42 16.73
C GLY A 474 -23.42 3.35 16.90
N GLY A 475 -23.05 4.10 15.86
CA GLY A 475 -22.02 5.15 15.93
C GLY A 475 -20.58 4.68 15.70
N VAL A 476 -20.39 3.43 15.30
CA VAL A 476 -19.10 2.88 14.89
C VAL A 476 -19.23 2.30 13.49
N MET A 477 -18.25 2.59 12.64
CA MET A 477 -18.11 1.92 11.36
C MET A 477 -17.58 0.51 11.59
N GLU A 478 -18.33 -0.49 11.12
CA GLU A 478 -17.88 -1.88 11.12
C GLU A 478 -16.64 -2.07 10.24
N ALA A 479 -15.71 -2.91 10.70
CA ALA A 479 -14.46 -3.21 10.01
C ALA A 479 -14.68 -3.79 8.59
N SER A 480 -15.78 -4.52 8.40
CA SER A 480 -16.16 -5.12 7.11
C SER A 480 -16.42 -4.05 6.03
N ALA A 481 -17.06 -2.94 6.39
CA ALA A 481 -17.34 -1.83 5.47
C ALA A 481 -16.05 -1.11 5.05
N MET A 482 -15.13 -0.91 6.00
CA MET A 482 -13.82 -0.33 5.73
C MET A 482 -12.98 -1.23 4.83
N SER A 483 -12.95 -2.53 5.13
CA SER A 483 -12.24 -3.55 4.33
C SER A 483 -12.74 -3.56 2.88
N LYS A 484 -14.05 -3.49 2.65
CA LYS A 484 -14.63 -3.42 1.29
C LYS A 484 -14.09 -2.24 0.47
N THR A 485 -14.05 -1.04 1.05
CA THR A 485 -13.52 0.16 0.38
C THR A 485 -12.04 0.01 0.04
N PHE A 486 -11.21 -0.42 0.99
CA PHE A 486 -9.79 -0.66 0.74
C PHE A 486 -9.52 -1.80 -0.25
N ASN A 487 -10.38 -2.82 -0.29
CA ASN A 487 -10.27 -3.92 -1.25
C ASN A 487 -10.51 -3.47 -2.69
N MET A 488 -11.43 -2.54 -2.92
CA MET A 488 -11.68 -1.98 -4.25
C MET A 488 -10.52 -1.11 -4.74
N LEU A 489 -9.80 -0.45 -3.83
CA LEU A 489 -8.65 0.41 -4.14
C LEU A 489 -7.37 -0.36 -4.46
N ARG A 490 -7.36 -1.68 -4.31
CA ARG A 490 -6.17 -2.48 -4.62
C ARG A 490 -5.95 -2.53 -6.12
N PRO A 491 -4.68 -2.64 -6.58
CA PRO A 491 -4.36 -2.95 -7.95
C PRO A 491 -5.14 -4.18 -8.40
N VAL A 492 -5.87 -4.04 -9.51
CA VAL A 492 -6.85 -5.05 -9.94
C VAL A 492 -6.21 -6.43 -10.15
N ASP A 493 -4.93 -6.46 -10.53
CA ASP A 493 -4.13 -7.67 -10.69
C ASP A 493 -3.96 -8.48 -9.39
N LEU A 494 -3.94 -7.83 -8.21
CA LEU A 494 -3.86 -8.51 -6.91
C LEU A 494 -5.16 -9.24 -6.56
N ILE A 495 -6.30 -8.75 -7.03
CA ILE A 495 -7.61 -9.38 -6.81
C ILE A 495 -7.74 -10.61 -7.72
N TRP A 496 -7.46 -10.46 -9.01
CA TRP A 496 -7.63 -11.55 -9.98
C TRP A 496 -6.59 -12.66 -9.83
N SER A 497 -5.36 -12.35 -9.43
CA SER A 497 -4.35 -13.38 -9.16
C SER A 497 -4.77 -14.32 -8.02
N VAL A 498 -5.36 -13.79 -6.94
CA VAL A 498 -5.95 -14.59 -5.86
C VAL A 498 -7.13 -15.41 -6.37
N TYR A 499 -8.04 -14.80 -7.14
CA TYR A 499 -9.18 -15.51 -7.73
C TYR A 499 -8.72 -16.71 -8.59
N ILE A 500 -7.73 -16.50 -9.46
CA ILE A 500 -7.19 -17.54 -10.35
C ILE A 500 -6.52 -18.64 -9.53
N ASP A 501 -5.65 -18.30 -8.57
CA ASP A 501 -4.94 -19.31 -7.78
C ASP A 501 -5.91 -20.11 -6.88
N ASN A 502 -6.84 -19.45 -6.17
CA ASN A 502 -7.74 -20.10 -5.22
C ASN A 502 -8.84 -20.90 -5.90
N TYR A 503 -9.56 -20.32 -6.86
CA TYR A 503 -10.80 -20.92 -7.39
C TYR A 503 -10.61 -21.64 -8.72
N LEU A 504 -9.65 -21.22 -9.54
CA LEU A 504 -9.39 -21.90 -10.83
C LEU A 504 -8.30 -22.96 -10.71
N LYS A 505 -7.23 -22.67 -9.97
CA LYS A 505 -6.10 -23.62 -9.77
C LYS A 505 -6.26 -24.46 -8.50
N GLY A 506 -7.27 -24.15 -7.67
CA GLY A 506 -7.57 -24.91 -6.45
C GLY A 506 -6.37 -24.98 -5.51
N LYS A 507 -5.61 -23.88 -5.42
CA LYS A 507 -4.48 -23.77 -4.51
C LYS A 507 -4.95 -23.25 -3.16
N GLU A 508 -4.26 -23.69 -2.13
CA GLU A 508 -4.41 -23.10 -0.81
C GLU A 508 -3.87 -21.66 -0.79
N PRO A 509 -4.49 -20.75 -0.02
CA PRO A 509 -3.98 -19.41 0.20
C PRO A 509 -2.55 -19.50 0.73
N LYS A 510 -1.66 -18.70 0.15
CA LYS A 510 -0.27 -18.72 0.58
C LYS A 510 -0.18 -18.21 2.02
N GLN A 511 0.76 -18.76 2.81
CA GLN A 511 1.08 -18.32 4.16
C GLN A 511 1.81 -16.96 4.13
N PHE A 512 1.10 -15.90 3.76
CA PHE A 512 1.59 -14.53 3.74
C PHE A 512 1.00 -13.80 4.93
N ASP A 513 1.86 -13.55 5.92
CA ASP A 513 1.61 -12.73 7.11
C ASP A 513 0.94 -11.38 6.78
N LEU A 514 1.38 -10.75 5.68
CA LEU A 514 0.82 -9.50 5.18
C LEU A 514 -0.68 -9.58 4.86
N LEU A 515 -1.12 -10.68 4.25
CA LEU A 515 -2.50 -10.88 3.85
C LEU A 515 -3.39 -11.21 5.07
N TYR A 516 -2.82 -11.88 6.07
CA TYR A 516 -3.46 -12.07 7.38
C TYR A 516 -3.70 -10.72 8.06
N TRP A 517 -2.65 -9.89 8.19
CA TRP A 517 -2.77 -8.54 8.76
C TRP A 517 -3.82 -7.70 8.03
N ASN A 518 -3.86 -7.79 6.70
CA ASN A 518 -4.80 -7.00 5.92
C ASN A 518 -6.27 -7.42 6.16
N SER A 519 -6.49 -8.70 6.44
CA SER A 519 -7.81 -9.27 6.73
C SER A 519 -8.28 -9.00 8.15
N ASP A 520 -7.36 -8.69 9.07
CA ASP A 520 -7.61 -8.38 10.47
C ASP A 520 -7.90 -6.87 10.66
N SER A 521 -9.03 -6.45 10.10
CA SER A 521 -9.47 -5.05 10.08
C SER A 521 -10.02 -4.59 11.44
N THR A 522 -10.06 -3.27 11.62
CA THR A 522 -10.58 -2.58 12.82
C THR A 522 -11.71 -1.63 12.46
N GLY A 523 -12.63 -1.41 13.40
CA GLY A 523 -13.66 -0.39 13.28
C GLY A 523 -13.12 1.01 13.56
N MET A 524 -13.96 2.02 13.35
CA MET A 524 -13.63 3.42 13.66
C MET A 524 -14.87 4.14 14.18
N SER A 525 -14.70 5.00 15.19
CA SER A 525 -15.79 5.84 15.67
C SER A 525 -16.27 6.78 14.57
N LYS A 526 -17.57 7.10 14.58
CA LYS A 526 -18.19 8.05 13.64
C LYS A 526 -17.44 9.37 13.60
N GLU A 527 -17.17 9.94 14.78
CA GLU A 527 -16.55 11.25 14.91
C GLU A 527 -15.16 11.31 14.27
N VAL A 528 -14.31 10.31 14.52
CA VAL A 528 -12.97 10.24 13.91
C VAL A 528 -13.06 10.04 12.41
N TYR A 529 -13.93 9.15 11.94
CA TYR A 529 -13.99 8.80 10.53
C TYR A 529 -14.52 9.96 9.67
N LEU A 530 -15.62 10.59 10.08
CA LEU A 530 -16.17 11.74 9.36
C LEU A 530 -15.24 12.94 9.42
N PHE A 531 -14.59 13.20 10.57
CA PHE A 531 -13.55 14.22 10.68
C PHE A 531 -12.41 13.93 9.70
N TYR A 532 -11.96 12.67 9.62
CA TYR A 532 -10.86 12.28 8.74
C TYR A 532 -11.18 12.54 7.26
N LEU A 533 -12.36 12.11 6.81
CA LEU A 533 -12.81 12.31 5.42
C LEU A 533 -13.01 13.79 5.10
N ARG A 534 -13.69 14.56 5.97
CA ARG A 534 -14.02 15.97 5.69
C ARG A 534 -12.79 16.87 5.81
N GLU A 535 -12.03 16.77 6.88
CA GLU A 535 -10.98 17.75 7.17
C GLU A 535 -9.69 17.50 6.39
N PHE A 536 -9.37 16.25 6.09
CA PHE A 536 -8.16 15.90 5.34
C PHE A 536 -8.45 15.67 3.86
N TYR A 537 -9.30 14.69 3.50
CA TYR A 537 -9.49 14.35 2.09
C TYR A 537 -10.32 15.39 1.31
N GLN A 538 -11.42 15.90 1.89
CA GLN A 538 -12.30 16.84 1.19
C GLN A 538 -11.73 18.27 1.23
N ASN A 539 -11.38 18.75 2.42
CA ASN A 539 -10.99 20.15 2.63
C ASN A 539 -9.48 20.39 2.69
N ASN A 540 -8.66 19.34 2.86
CA ASN A 540 -7.20 19.42 2.98
C ASN A 540 -6.69 20.48 3.97
N ARG A 541 -7.43 20.67 5.08
CA ARG A 541 -7.24 21.83 5.96
C ARG A 541 -5.89 21.86 6.65
N LEU A 542 -5.26 20.71 6.90
CA LEU A 542 -3.97 20.67 7.60
C LEU A 542 -2.88 21.32 6.75
N SER A 543 -2.76 20.98 5.47
CA SER A 543 -1.72 21.56 4.59
C SER A 543 -2.00 23.00 4.21
N GLU A 544 -3.27 23.41 4.16
CA GLU A 544 -3.66 24.82 3.99
C GLU A 544 -3.49 25.64 5.29
N GLY A 545 -3.08 25.00 6.38
CA GLY A 545 -2.90 25.62 7.68
C GLY A 545 -4.21 26.18 8.25
N GLU A 546 -5.35 25.59 7.93
CA GLU A 546 -6.69 25.99 8.37
C GLU A 546 -7.27 25.07 9.45
N LEU A 547 -6.69 23.89 9.65
CA LEU A 547 -7.20 22.91 10.60
C LEU A 547 -7.12 23.45 12.03
N VAL A 548 -8.23 23.32 12.76
CA VAL A 548 -8.32 23.71 14.18
C VAL A 548 -8.61 22.46 15.00
N LEU A 549 -7.73 22.15 15.96
CA LEU A 549 -7.95 21.12 16.99
C LEU A 549 -7.84 21.76 18.37
N ASP A 550 -8.83 21.50 19.24
CA ASP A 550 -8.97 22.11 20.58
C ASP A 550 -8.75 23.63 20.60
N ASN A 551 -9.40 24.34 19.68
CA ASN A 551 -9.27 25.79 19.51
C ASN A 551 -7.85 26.28 19.18
N VAL A 552 -6.97 25.37 18.72
CA VAL A 552 -5.64 25.70 18.24
C VAL A 552 -5.60 25.49 16.73
N ARG A 553 -5.35 26.58 15.99
CA ARG A 553 -5.07 26.52 14.56
C ARG A 553 -3.68 25.92 14.35
N LEU A 554 -3.63 24.80 13.64
CA LEU A 554 -2.42 24.03 13.40
C LEU A 554 -1.62 24.62 12.24
N ASP A 555 -0.30 24.61 12.40
CA ASP A 555 0.65 25.14 11.43
C ASP A 555 1.92 24.29 11.44
N LEU A 556 2.09 23.45 10.42
CA LEU A 556 3.26 22.57 10.26
C LEU A 556 4.56 23.37 10.04
N GLY A 557 4.47 24.59 9.51
CA GLY A 557 5.62 25.49 9.34
C GLY A 557 6.24 25.95 10.66
N LYS A 558 5.52 25.79 11.79
CA LYS A 558 6.04 26.05 13.15
C LYS A 558 6.75 24.86 13.77
N VAL A 559 6.64 23.67 13.19
CA VAL A 559 7.38 22.48 13.66
C VAL A 559 8.83 22.60 13.20
N LYS A 560 9.76 22.69 14.16
CA LYS A 560 11.20 22.96 13.90
C LYS A 560 12.14 21.79 14.17
N ILE A 561 11.62 20.68 14.69
CA ILE A 561 12.41 19.47 14.94
C ILE A 561 12.85 18.81 13.62
N PRO A 562 13.90 17.96 13.62
CA PRO A 562 14.24 17.12 12.48
C PRO A 562 13.13 16.15 12.10
N ILE A 563 12.84 16.07 10.80
CA ILE A 563 11.82 15.21 10.21
C ILE A 563 12.45 14.26 9.20
N PHE A 564 12.08 12.98 9.25
CA PHE A 564 12.37 12.01 8.21
C PHE A 564 11.06 11.54 7.57
N MET A 565 10.94 11.62 6.25
CA MET A 565 9.75 11.20 5.50
C MET A 565 10.09 10.08 4.53
N GLN A 566 9.49 8.93 4.75
CA GLN A 566 9.58 7.78 3.88
C GLN A 566 8.29 7.65 3.05
N ALA A 567 8.45 7.48 1.74
CA ALA A 567 7.38 7.19 0.80
C ALA A 567 7.68 5.93 -0.03
N GLY A 568 6.65 5.21 -0.48
CA GLY A 568 6.81 4.10 -1.43
C GLY A 568 6.65 4.56 -2.88
N GLU A 569 7.59 4.20 -3.75
CA GLU A 569 7.58 4.55 -5.18
C GLU A 569 6.30 4.10 -5.90
N LYS A 570 5.73 2.97 -5.48
CA LYS A 570 4.51 2.37 -6.06
C LYS A 570 3.33 2.37 -5.09
N ASP A 571 3.36 3.27 -4.12
CA ASP A 571 2.27 3.41 -3.16
C ASP A 571 1.04 4.06 -3.84
N HIS A 572 -0.09 3.35 -3.84
CA HIS A 572 -1.37 3.83 -4.37
C HIS A 572 -2.33 4.26 -3.25
N ILE A 573 -2.02 3.93 -2.00
CA ILE A 573 -2.83 4.26 -0.81
C ILE A 573 -2.42 5.65 -0.29
N ALA A 574 -1.12 5.87 -0.14
CA ALA A 574 -0.52 7.15 0.18
C ALA A 574 0.50 7.51 -0.91
N PRO A 575 0.04 8.09 -2.04
CA PRO A 575 0.91 8.32 -3.18
C PRO A 575 2.15 9.16 -2.83
N PRO A 576 3.33 8.82 -3.39
CA PRO A 576 4.57 9.47 -3.00
C PRO A 576 4.56 10.97 -3.30
N ARG A 577 3.79 11.43 -4.29
CA ARG A 577 3.61 12.86 -4.57
C ARG A 577 2.90 13.60 -3.45
N SER A 578 1.89 13.00 -2.83
CA SER A 578 1.21 13.58 -1.64
C SER A 578 2.15 13.63 -0.44
N ILE A 579 2.92 12.57 -0.19
CA ILE A 579 3.91 12.55 0.90
C ILE A 579 5.03 13.57 0.64
N TYR A 580 5.47 13.73 -0.62
CA TYR A 580 6.46 14.73 -1.00
C TYR A 580 5.96 16.16 -0.72
N ARG A 581 4.70 16.45 -1.07
CA ARG A 581 4.06 17.73 -0.73
C ARG A 581 4.01 17.94 0.79
N SER A 582 3.68 16.88 1.54
CA SER A 582 3.68 16.88 3.00
C SER A 582 5.06 17.20 3.59
N ALA A 583 6.14 16.65 3.03
CA ALA A 583 7.52 16.92 3.45
C ALA A 583 7.89 18.40 3.37
N ARG A 584 7.34 19.13 2.39
CA ARG A 584 7.63 20.56 2.17
C ARG A 584 6.88 21.50 3.12
N LEU A 585 5.96 20.99 3.96
CA LEU A 585 5.17 21.81 4.88
C LEU A 585 5.90 22.13 6.19
N TYR A 586 6.92 21.34 6.54
CA TYR A 586 7.60 21.46 7.83
C TYR A 586 8.61 22.60 7.83
N GLY A 587 8.69 23.30 8.96
CA GLY A 587 9.57 24.44 9.12
C GLY A 587 10.99 24.11 9.58
N GLY A 588 11.27 22.86 9.93
CA GLY A 588 12.56 22.32 10.36
C GLY A 588 13.25 21.51 9.25
N PRO A 589 14.46 20.98 9.53
CA PRO A 589 15.17 20.15 8.56
C PRO A 589 14.37 18.88 8.26
N THR A 590 14.11 18.63 6.98
CA THR A 590 13.30 17.49 6.52
C THR A 590 14.08 16.67 5.50
N GLN A 591 14.32 15.40 5.82
CA GLN A 591 14.89 14.41 4.91
C GLN A 591 13.75 13.63 4.25
N PHE A 592 13.62 13.71 2.93
CA PHE A 592 12.71 12.86 2.16
C PHE A 592 13.48 11.68 1.54
N MET A 593 12.85 10.52 1.50
CA MET A 593 13.41 9.29 0.93
C MET A 593 12.31 8.47 0.26
N LEU A 594 12.62 7.93 -0.92
CA LEU A 594 11.70 7.14 -1.72
C LEU A 594 12.13 5.68 -1.71
N ALA A 595 11.39 4.83 -1.00
CA ALA A 595 11.63 3.39 -0.97
C ALA A 595 11.03 2.73 -2.22
N GLY A 596 11.70 1.73 -2.75
CA GLY A 596 11.13 0.86 -3.78
C GLY A 596 9.91 0.10 -3.25
N SER A 597 9.05 -0.34 -4.16
CA SER A 597 7.78 -1.05 -3.85
C SER A 597 6.65 -0.13 -3.35
N GLY A 598 5.54 -0.73 -2.90
CA GLY A 598 4.31 -0.04 -2.51
C GLY A 598 4.15 0.19 -1.00
N HIS A 599 2.92 0.51 -0.57
CA HIS A 599 2.58 1.00 0.78
C HIS A 599 3.22 0.24 1.94
N ILE A 600 3.17 -1.09 1.91
CA ILE A 600 3.66 -1.92 3.02
C ILE A 600 5.05 -2.45 2.73
N ALA A 601 5.26 -3.06 1.55
CA ALA A 601 6.55 -3.64 1.18
C ALA A 601 7.68 -2.61 1.06
N GLY A 602 7.35 -1.33 0.83
CA GLY A 602 8.32 -0.23 0.87
C GLY A 602 8.71 0.16 2.29
N VAL A 603 7.80 0.05 3.27
CA VAL A 603 8.08 0.30 4.70
C VAL A 603 8.78 -0.89 5.33
N VAL A 604 8.20 -2.09 5.18
CA VAL A 604 8.62 -3.33 5.83
C VAL A 604 9.59 -4.08 4.91
N ASN A 605 10.85 -3.62 4.88
CA ASN A 605 11.91 -4.21 4.08
C ASN A 605 13.13 -4.54 4.95
N HIS A 606 13.11 -5.68 5.64
CA HIS A 606 14.21 -6.08 6.52
C HIS A 606 15.55 -6.18 5.74
N PRO A 607 16.66 -5.61 6.25
CA PRO A 607 17.94 -5.54 5.53
C PRO A 607 18.47 -6.91 5.08
N ASP A 608 18.33 -7.95 5.91
CA ASP A 608 18.80 -9.31 5.58
C ASP A 608 18.10 -9.93 4.36
N ARG A 609 16.91 -9.42 3.98
CA ARG A 609 16.19 -9.93 2.81
C ARG A 609 16.84 -9.50 1.50
N ARG A 610 17.67 -8.45 1.50
CA ARG A 610 18.39 -7.94 0.33
C ARG A 610 17.47 -7.79 -0.90
N LYS A 611 16.31 -7.17 -0.69
CA LYS A 611 15.31 -6.87 -1.72
C LYS A 611 15.11 -5.37 -1.90
N TYR A 612 14.61 -5.02 -3.08
CA TYR A 612 14.27 -3.66 -3.49
C TYR A 612 15.48 -2.71 -3.49
N HIS A 613 15.19 -1.42 -3.40
CA HIS A 613 16.10 -0.29 -3.46
C HIS A 613 15.47 0.88 -2.71
N TYR A 614 16.21 1.96 -2.56
CA TYR A 614 15.69 3.25 -2.13
C TYR A 614 16.45 4.39 -2.82
N SER A 615 15.83 5.56 -2.89
CA SER A 615 16.44 6.75 -3.48
C SER A 615 16.49 7.88 -2.45
N THR A 616 17.58 8.64 -2.47
CA THR A 616 17.82 9.78 -1.58
C THR A 616 18.24 10.99 -2.37
N ASN A 617 17.83 12.18 -1.93
CA ASN A 617 18.33 13.46 -2.42
C ASN A 617 18.44 14.39 -1.21
N THR A 618 19.50 15.17 -1.14
CA THR A 618 19.74 16.13 -0.06
C THR A 618 18.89 17.39 -0.21
N ASP A 619 18.50 17.71 -1.44
CA ASP A 619 17.64 18.85 -1.74
C ASP A 619 16.17 18.46 -1.70
N LEU A 620 15.31 19.46 -1.48
CA LEU A 620 13.85 19.32 -1.51
C LEU A 620 13.25 20.35 -2.49
N PRO A 621 13.48 20.18 -3.81
CA PRO A 621 13.04 21.12 -4.85
C PRO A 621 11.51 21.24 -4.91
N GLU A 622 11.01 22.13 -5.78
CA GLU A 622 9.59 22.46 -5.81
C GLU A 622 8.71 21.25 -6.17
N THR A 623 9.15 20.44 -7.13
CA THR A 623 8.41 19.29 -7.64
C THR A 623 9.06 17.97 -7.24
N MET A 624 8.26 16.91 -7.19
CA MET A 624 8.79 15.56 -6.95
C MET A 624 9.62 15.09 -8.14
N GLU A 625 9.27 15.49 -9.35
CA GLU A 625 9.98 15.15 -10.58
C GLU A 625 11.43 15.63 -10.53
N ASP A 626 11.64 16.90 -10.16
CA ASP A 626 12.98 17.46 -9.97
C ASP A 626 13.74 16.73 -8.86
N TRP A 627 13.03 16.32 -7.79
CA TRP A 627 13.63 15.55 -6.71
C TRP A 627 14.11 14.18 -7.19
N VAL A 628 13.30 13.47 -8.00
CA VAL A 628 13.64 12.16 -8.58
C VAL A 628 14.80 12.28 -9.56
N GLU A 629 14.83 13.32 -10.40
CA GLU A 629 15.91 13.56 -11.36
C GLU A 629 17.26 13.77 -10.65
N GLY A 630 17.26 14.47 -9.51
CA GLY A 630 18.46 14.66 -8.67
C GLY A 630 18.76 13.52 -7.69
N ALA A 631 17.92 12.49 -7.61
CA ALA A 631 18.06 11.46 -6.58
C ALA A 631 19.14 10.43 -6.92
N THR A 632 19.87 10.01 -5.88
CA THR A 632 20.78 8.87 -5.95
C THR A 632 20.04 7.61 -5.50
N ARG A 633 20.10 6.55 -6.32
CA ARG A 633 19.52 5.24 -6.01
C ARG A 633 20.55 4.36 -5.29
N HIS A 634 20.10 3.68 -4.25
CA HIS A 634 20.83 2.74 -3.42
C HIS A 634 20.12 1.40 -3.42
N ASP A 635 20.88 0.31 -3.42
CA ASP A 635 20.31 -1.03 -3.40
C ASP A 635 19.87 -1.45 -1.99
N TYR A 636 18.89 -2.35 -1.93
CA TYR A 636 18.40 -3.01 -0.72
C TYR A 636 17.62 -2.09 0.23
N SER A 637 17.60 -2.43 1.52
CA SER A 637 16.78 -1.75 2.52
C SER A 637 17.30 -0.37 2.87
N TRP A 638 16.36 0.55 3.08
CA TRP A 638 16.61 1.90 3.58
C TRP A 638 16.75 1.96 5.11
N TRP A 639 16.41 0.90 5.85
CA TRP A 639 16.45 0.92 7.32
C TRP A 639 17.83 1.29 7.87
N PRO A 640 18.96 0.77 7.36
CA PRO A 640 20.29 1.18 7.84
C PRO A 640 20.56 2.68 7.64
N TYR A 641 20.20 3.23 6.48
CA TYR A 641 20.33 4.65 6.18
C TYR A 641 19.50 5.52 7.14
N TRP A 642 18.28 5.10 7.44
CA TRP A 642 17.44 5.79 8.43
C TRP A 642 17.99 5.69 9.85
N MET A 643 18.60 4.56 10.23
CA MET A 643 19.22 4.40 11.54
C MET A 643 20.47 5.27 11.70
N GLU A 644 21.25 5.48 10.64
CA GLU A 644 22.32 6.48 10.60
C GLU A 644 21.77 7.88 10.92
N TRP A 645 20.72 8.31 10.21
CA TRP A 645 20.04 9.57 10.49
C TRP A 645 19.52 9.68 11.92
N LEU A 646 18.90 8.61 12.45
CA LEU A 646 18.42 8.59 13.85
C LEU A 646 19.56 8.74 14.85
N ASN A 647 20.72 8.12 14.61
CA ASN A 647 21.88 8.23 15.48
C ASN A 647 22.48 9.65 15.47
N GLU A 648 22.39 10.37 14.35
CA GLU A 648 22.84 11.75 14.26
C GLU A 648 21.94 12.70 15.04
N VAL A 649 20.61 12.56 14.91
CA VAL A 649 19.66 13.44 15.60
C VAL A 649 19.44 13.04 17.06
N SER A 650 19.69 11.78 17.44
CA SER A 650 19.50 11.21 18.77
C SER A 650 20.79 10.60 19.33
N PRO A 651 21.81 11.42 19.59
CA PRO A 651 23.10 10.92 20.06
C PRO A 651 23.05 10.51 21.54
N GLY A 652 23.97 9.62 21.90
CA GLY A 652 24.18 9.17 23.28
C GLY A 652 23.49 7.85 23.60
N THR A 653 24.07 7.15 24.57
CA THR A 653 23.58 5.86 25.08
C THR A 653 23.47 5.88 26.59
N VAL A 654 22.60 5.00 27.10
CA VAL A 654 22.38 4.72 28.52
C VAL A 654 22.25 3.21 28.71
N PRO A 655 22.38 2.68 29.95
CA PRO A 655 22.07 1.29 30.22
C PRO A 655 20.66 0.91 29.77
N ALA A 656 20.51 -0.33 29.30
CA ALA A 656 19.24 -0.85 28.82
C ALA A 656 18.12 -0.79 29.87
N ARG A 657 16.88 -0.56 29.40
CA ARG A 657 15.70 -0.36 30.25
C ARG A 657 14.79 -1.57 30.18
N THR A 658 14.67 -2.34 31.26
CA THR A 658 13.73 -3.47 31.33
C THR A 658 12.31 -2.95 31.57
N PRO A 659 11.29 -3.45 30.84
CA PRO A 659 9.90 -3.13 31.14
C PRO A 659 9.54 -3.47 32.60
N GLY A 660 9.04 -2.50 33.34
CA GLY A 660 8.65 -2.65 34.75
C GLY A 660 9.68 -2.16 35.78
N ASP A 661 10.91 -1.82 35.39
CA ASP A 661 11.92 -1.28 36.31
C ASP A 661 11.65 0.19 36.71
N GLY A 662 10.86 0.91 35.89
CA GLY A 662 10.46 2.29 36.13
C GLY A 662 9.31 2.46 37.11
N LYS A 663 8.56 3.56 37.01
CA LYS A 663 7.41 3.85 37.88
C LYS A 663 6.12 3.14 37.45
N LEU A 664 6.10 2.54 36.28
CA LEU A 664 4.93 1.83 35.74
C LEU A 664 5.02 0.33 36.04
N LYS A 665 3.89 -0.25 36.46
CA LYS A 665 3.77 -1.69 36.65
C LYS A 665 3.45 -2.37 35.34
N VAL A 666 3.98 -3.57 35.15
CA VAL A 666 3.59 -4.46 34.06
C VAL A 666 2.14 -4.89 34.25
N ILE A 667 1.33 -4.77 33.19
CA ILE A 667 -0.07 -5.19 33.14
C ILE A 667 -0.15 -6.63 32.61
N GLU A 668 0.41 -6.87 31.43
CA GLU A 668 0.44 -8.18 30.78
C GLU A 668 1.59 -8.26 29.75
N ASP A 669 1.79 -9.42 29.16
CA ASP A 669 2.82 -9.65 28.15
C ASP A 669 2.39 -9.08 26.78
N ALA A 670 3.36 -8.59 26.01
CA ALA A 670 3.13 -8.28 24.60
C ALA A 670 2.62 -9.53 23.86
N PRO A 671 1.74 -9.38 22.85
CA PRO A 671 1.36 -8.13 22.20
C PRO A 671 0.14 -7.42 22.83
N GLY A 672 -0.25 -7.81 24.05
CA GLY A 672 -1.42 -7.25 24.75
C GLY A 672 -2.75 -7.87 24.31
N SER A 673 -3.81 -7.48 25.00
CA SER A 673 -5.19 -7.95 24.79
C SER A 673 -5.95 -7.16 23.74
N TYR A 674 -5.69 -5.85 23.57
CA TYR A 674 -6.42 -5.01 22.61
C TYR A 674 -6.22 -5.48 21.16
N VAL A 675 -4.99 -5.85 20.81
CA VAL A 675 -4.67 -6.33 19.45
C VAL A 675 -5.31 -7.69 19.12
N LYS A 676 -5.66 -8.49 20.14
CA LYS A 676 -6.25 -9.82 19.98
C LYS A 676 -7.76 -9.78 19.75
N VAL A 677 -8.40 -8.62 19.94
CA VAL A 677 -9.82 -8.43 19.67
C VAL A 677 -10.06 -8.52 18.16
N THR A 678 -10.81 -9.53 17.73
CA THR A 678 -11.27 -9.66 16.35
C THR A 678 -12.46 -8.73 16.11
N ALA A 679 -12.52 -8.06 14.96
CA ALA A 679 -13.74 -7.38 14.57
C ALA A 679 -14.86 -8.42 14.36
N VAL A 680 -16.05 -8.14 14.90
CA VAL A 680 -17.26 -8.96 14.71
C VAL A 680 -17.88 -8.63 13.37
#